data_AF-A0A7X7MR73-F1
#
_entry.id   AF-A0A7X7MR73-F1
#
_cell.length_a   1.000
_cell.length_b   1.000
_cell.length_c   1.000
_cell.angle_alpha   90.00
_cell.angle_beta   90.00
_cell.angle_gamma   90.00
#
_symmetry.space_group_name_H-M   'P 1'
#
loop_
_entity.id
_entity.type
_entity.pdbx_description
1 polymer ?
#
loop_
_entity_poly.entity_id
_entity_poly.type
_entity_poly.pdbx_seq_one_letter_code
_entity_poly.pdbx_strand_id
1 'polypeptide(L)'
;MGALAAALVSLTLGNWQVTFQEADARLELVNASGEARVSGTLAFTSGGQDWRVVAPRDAVTNRLALLDPRGNVQGYLAFQGEGDRLSLLAYHRTAQSYAGQLRMTGSVAFTPDSFACRTQPFKGSRVLQLGTGRPDTDLNDSLFDPERDRGLLLRGGSARRLATQGGGRYGLTLDAAIHEAAEAVWSFTVERDYYRNRYVPYYKPINRARCPSPPTGWMSWNIYFDKATAEDNLAEARVGQKHLQPFGMEFWHIESWQDNSDSLPVSNFDNLSLAPNPRQFPLGMKRLADDIRALGFRPGLWTAPFGTGSTNFYLAHKAWFLHGPDGKPLSTWNGKFTIDPTHPEMINHLREIHRIASREWGYEYFKIDGMSGRGPGYCAHFFERPEIRACFKDPACPDPFERCVRAFREGIGEDRVFLACQGHFTGPEAAYADASRTGADIVHPNQPPKWPNLLNQARCTLNQIFANNIVFFADPDTLMVGDYLGIEQARLAATVVALPGQMMFSGDKLAELKPERMRLLQQALPVCDVRPLDLFPVFDMLPVWALHVRRPFAEWQVVALFNWDEKEAKLGFAFDELGLDAAADYAVYEFWTGTYQGERKTRFDMPVPGHGVRLLAVHRAQAVPHFLSSDRHITQGGVELASLAWDGARNALAGTVKAVKDHPVTLRFRAPQGFGLASAQAGDGITCQAASEAGGVVAVKLLSTASQDVPFTLSWKR
;
A
#
# COMPACT_ATOMS: atom_id res chain seq x y z
N MET A 1 -14.13 -36.19 48.76
CA MET A 1 -14.18 -34.78 48.32
C MET A 1 -14.53 -34.79 46.84
N GLY A 2 -15.80 -34.55 46.51
CA GLY A 2 -16.24 -34.50 45.11
C GLY A 2 -15.70 -33.24 44.45
N ALA A 3 -15.17 -33.37 43.24
CA ALA A 3 -14.81 -32.23 42.41
C ALA A 3 -16.08 -31.39 42.19
N LEU A 4 -16.13 -30.19 42.79
CA LEU A 4 -17.15 -29.20 42.49
C LEU A 4 -17.10 -28.95 40.98
N ALA A 5 -18.19 -29.27 40.28
CA ALA A 5 -18.33 -28.97 38.86
C ALA A 5 -18.04 -27.48 38.66
N ALA A 6 -17.03 -27.16 37.84
CA ALA A 6 -16.65 -25.79 37.57
C ALA A 6 -17.84 -25.02 36.98
N ALA A 7 -18.11 -23.82 37.51
CA ALA A 7 -19.21 -23.00 37.03
C ALA A 7 -18.95 -22.57 35.57
N LEU A 8 -19.94 -22.82 34.71
CA LEU A 8 -19.97 -22.40 33.31
C LEU A 8 -21.00 -21.27 33.17
N VAL A 9 -20.56 -20.10 32.73
CA VAL A 9 -21.46 -19.00 32.35
C VAL A 9 -21.60 -19.02 30.84
N SER A 10 -22.83 -18.98 30.33
CA SER A 10 -23.14 -18.99 28.90
C SER A 10 -24.22 -17.96 28.62
N LEU A 11 -23.94 -17.01 27.73
CA LEU A 11 -24.80 -15.87 27.43
C LEU A 11 -24.88 -15.65 25.93
N THR A 12 -26.07 -15.31 25.43
CA THR A 12 -26.25 -14.81 24.06
C THR A 12 -26.60 -13.33 24.16
N LEU A 13 -25.76 -12.46 23.59
CA LEU A 13 -25.87 -11.01 23.68
C LEU A 13 -25.72 -10.40 22.28
N GLY A 14 -26.83 -9.91 21.72
CA GLY A 14 -26.88 -9.56 20.30
C GLY A 14 -26.51 -10.78 19.44
N ASN A 15 -25.55 -10.60 18.53
CA ASN A 15 -25.01 -11.67 17.68
C ASN A 15 -23.79 -12.36 18.29
N TRP A 16 -23.54 -12.26 19.60
CA TRP A 16 -22.39 -12.89 20.23
C TRP A 16 -22.81 -13.95 21.24
N GLN A 17 -22.17 -15.11 21.14
CA GLN A 17 -22.18 -16.14 22.17
C GLN A 17 -20.96 -15.95 23.08
N VAL A 18 -21.20 -15.73 24.36
CA VAL A 18 -20.18 -15.56 25.41
C VAL A 18 -20.18 -16.81 26.29
N THR A 19 -19.03 -17.44 26.46
CA THR A 19 -18.85 -18.58 27.35
C THR A 19 -17.68 -18.32 28.29
N PHE A 20 -17.87 -18.50 29.58
CA PHE A 20 -16.81 -18.37 30.59
C PHE A 20 -16.72 -19.61 31.47
N GLN A 21 -15.50 -20.12 31.64
CA GLN A 21 -15.19 -21.29 32.47
C GLN A 21 -14.41 -20.84 33.71
N GLU A 22 -14.99 -20.99 34.90
CA GLU A 22 -14.36 -20.50 36.13
C GLU A 22 -13.07 -21.27 36.51
N ALA A 23 -12.95 -22.55 36.12
CA ALA A 23 -11.82 -23.40 36.50
C ALA A 23 -10.46 -22.85 36.06
N ASP A 24 -10.41 -22.28 34.85
CA ASP A 24 -9.21 -21.77 34.19
C ASP A 24 -9.36 -20.28 33.80
N ALA A 25 -10.42 -19.62 34.27
CA ALA A 25 -10.81 -18.26 33.90
C ALA A 25 -10.85 -18.02 32.38
N ARG A 26 -11.20 -19.05 31.61
CA ARG A 26 -11.24 -18.97 30.14
C ARG A 26 -12.51 -18.29 29.66
N LEU A 27 -12.35 -17.23 28.88
CA LEU A 27 -13.40 -16.52 28.16
C LEU A 27 -13.36 -16.90 26.68
N GLU A 28 -14.52 -17.17 26.11
CA GLU A 28 -14.72 -17.44 24.69
C GLU A 28 -15.89 -16.61 24.16
N LEU A 29 -15.64 -15.88 23.07
CA LEU A 29 -16.58 -15.01 22.37
C LEU A 29 -16.69 -15.50 20.93
N VAL A 30 -17.88 -15.88 20.50
CA VAL A 30 -18.13 -16.36 19.13
C VAL A 30 -19.24 -15.52 18.51
N ASN A 31 -18.95 -14.84 17.40
CA ASN A 31 -20.00 -14.15 16.64
C ASN A 31 -20.90 -15.18 15.92
N ALA A 32 -22.18 -14.88 15.79
CA ALA A 32 -23.20 -15.76 15.22
C ALA A 32 -22.92 -16.16 13.76
N SER A 33 -22.18 -15.34 12.99
CA SER A 33 -21.74 -15.72 11.64
C SER A 33 -20.67 -16.82 11.64
N GLY A 34 -20.03 -17.07 12.79
CA GLY A 34 -18.87 -17.95 12.92
C GLY A 34 -17.57 -17.35 12.38
N GLU A 35 -17.61 -16.15 11.79
CA GLU A 35 -16.46 -15.51 11.16
C GLU A 35 -15.45 -15.00 12.18
N ALA A 36 -15.89 -14.62 13.38
CA ALA A 36 -15.04 -14.09 14.44
C ALA A 36 -15.16 -14.90 15.73
N ARG A 37 -14.02 -15.36 16.24
CA ARG A 37 -13.89 -16.05 17.53
C ARG A 37 -12.73 -15.45 18.31
N VAL A 38 -12.99 -15.00 19.53
CA VAL A 38 -11.99 -14.50 20.47
C VAL A 38 -11.97 -15.45 21.66
N SER A 39 -10.80 -15.95 22.06
CA SER A 39 -10.67 -16.87 23.19
C SER A 39 -9.43 -16.54 23.99
N GLY A 40 -9.49 -16.57 25.31
CA GLY A 40 -8.33 -16.32 26.16
C GLY A 40 -8.59 -16.53 27.63
N THR A 41 -7.55 -16.41 28.43
CA THR A 41 -7.62 -16.46 29.90
C THR A 41 -7.65 -15.06 30.46
N LEU A 42 -8.60 -14.80 31.37
CA LEU A 42 -8.69 -13.55 32.12
C LEU A 42 -7.82 -13.62 33.38
N ALA A 43 -7.07 -12.55 33.65
CA ALA A 43 -6.34 -12.33 34.89
C ALA A 43 -6.69 -10.95 35.44
N PHE A 44 -6.83 -10.84 36.77
CA PHE A 44 -7.04 -9.57 37.43
C PHE A 44 -6.04 -9.39 38.56
N THR A 45 -5.39 -8.23 38.63
CA THR A 45 -4.43 -7.90 39.70
C THR A 45 -4.79 -6.58 40.35
N SER A 46 -4.66 -6.50 41.67
CA SER A 46 -4.89 -5.28 42.45
C SER A 46 -4.03 -5.32 43.71
N GLY A 47 -3.36 -4.21 44.03
CA GLY A 47 -2.47 -4.12 45.20
C GLY A 47 -1.32 -5.16 45.20
N GLY A 48 -0.85 -5.58 44.02
CA GLY A 48 0.17 -6.62 43.88
C GLY A 48 -0.30 -8.05 44.17
N GLN A 49 -1.61 -8.26 44.27
CA GLN A 49 -2.22 -9.58 44.50
C GLN A 49 -3.11 -9.96 43.32
N ASP A 50 -3.08 -11.25 42.97
CA ASP A 50 -3.97 -11.83 41.99
C ASP A 50 -5.36 -12.05 42.59
N TRP A 51 -6.38 -11.55 41.91
CA TRP A 51 -7.78 -11.78 42.26
C TRP A 51 -8.37 -12.77 41.27
N ARG A 52 -9.35 -13.55 41.73
CA ARG A 52 -10.01 -14.52 40.87
C ARG A 52 -11.14 -13.87 40.10
N VAL A 53 -11.22 -14.12 38.80
CA VAL A 53 -12.42 -13.89 38.00
C VAL A 53 -13.31 -15.13 38.14
N VAL A 54 -14.55 -14.96 38.59
CA VAL A 54 -15.45 -16.08 38.90
C VAL A 54 -16.85 -15.87 38.32
N ALA A 55 -17.65 -16.93 38.26
CA ALA A 55 -19.07 -16.83 37.95
C ALA A 55 -19.78 -15.86 38.93
N PRO A 56 -20.88 -15.21 38.52
CA PRO A 56 -21.56 -14.24 39.36
C PRO A 56 -21.96 -14.85 40.70
N ARG A 57 -21.77 -14.09 41.79
CA ARG A 57 -22.19 -14.46 43.15
C ARG A 57 -23.48 -13.76 43.55
N ASP A 58 -24.28 -13.41 42.56
CA ASP A 58 -25.59 -12.78 42.68
C ASP A 58 -26.49 -13.22 41.50
N ALA A 59 -27.73 -12.73 41.48
CA ALA A 59 -28.72 -13.12 40.49
C ALA A 59 -28.57 -12.42 39.13
N VAL A 60 -27.60 -11.52 38.96
CA VAL A 60 -27.39 -10.81 37.70
C VAL A 60 -26.64 -11.72 36.72
N THR A 61 -27.30 -12.05 35.62
CA THR A 61 -26.83 -13.11 34.71
C THR A 61 -25.81 -12.65 33.69
N ASN A 62 -25.74 -11.35 33.36
CA ASN A 62 -24.86 -10.83 32.31
C ASN A 62 -23.49 -10.34 32.80
N ARG A 63 -22.98 -10.86 33.92
CA ARG A 63 -21.68 -10.43 34.46
C ARG A 63 -20.91 -11.53 35.17
N LEU A 64 -19.60 -11.32 35.31
CA LEU A 64 -18.70 -12.07 36.19
C LEU A 64 -18.37 -11.25 37.44
N ALA A 65 -17.78 -11.88 38.45
CA ALA A 65 -17.35 -11.22 39.68
C ALA A 65 -15.83 -11.26 39.85
N LEU A 66 -15.28 -10.19 40.43
CA LEU A 66 -13.89 -10.08 40.84
C LEU A 66 -13.78 -10.41 42.33
N LEU A 67 -13.08 -11.49 42.66
CA LEU A 67 -12.97 -12.04 44.01
C LEU A 67 -11.57 -11.77 44.57
N ASP A 68 -11.49 -11.01 45.66
CA ASP A 68 -10.22 -10.77 46.35
C ASP A 68 -9.70 -12.06 47.04
N PRO A 69 -8.44 -12.07 47.54
CA PRO A 69 -7.87 -13.24 48.21
C PRO A 69 -8.59 -13.66 49.50
N ARG A 70 -9.48 -12.82 50.04
CA ARG A 70 -10.32 -13.13 51.21
C ARG A 70 -11.67 -13.73 50.81
N GLY A 71 -11.95 -13.86 49.51
CA GLY A 71 -13.22 -14.38 49.02
C GLY A 71 -14.33 -13.34 48.92
N ASN A 72 -14.01 -12.04 48.97
CA ASN A 72 -15.02 -10.98 48.84
C ASN A 72 -15.15 -10.53 47.38
N VAL A 73 -16.40 -10.31 46.95
CA VAL A 73 -16.68 -9.69 45.64
C VAL A 73 -16.45 -8.18 45.75
N GLN A 74 -15.44 -7.71 45.04
CA GLN A 74 -14.98 -6.31 45.05
C GLN A 74 -15.37 -5.52 43.79
N GLY A 75 -15.71 -6.22 42.71
CA GLY A 75 -16.10 -5.62 41.44
C GLY A 75 -16.67 -6.64 40.48
N TYR A 76 -16.98 -6.20 39.26
CA TYR A 76 -17.67 -6.99 38.26
C TYR A 76 -17.05 -6.79 36.86
N LEU A 77 -17.22 -7.81 36.02
CA LEU A 77 -17.01 -7.71 34.58
C LEU A 77 -18.37 -7.93 33.89
N ALA A 78 -19.04 -6.88 33.43
CA ALA A 78 -20.36 -6.99 32.82
C ALA A 78 -20.30 -7.00 31.29
N PHE A 79 -21.11 -7.86 30.69
CA PHE A 79 -21.26 -7.96 29.26
C PHE A 79 -22.50 -7.19 28.78
N GLN A 80 -22.34 -6.49 27.67
CA GLN A 80 -23.41 -5.82 26.94
C GLN A 80 -23.26 -6.13 25.45
N GLY A 81 -24.35 -6.48 24.77
CA GLY A 81 -24.32 -6.77 23.33
C GLY A 81 -25.48 -6.10 22.61
N GLU A 82 -25.18 -5.53 21.44
CA GLU A 82 -26.14 -4.89 20.54
C GLU A 82 -25.72 -5.19 19.10
N GLY A 83 -26.53 -5.97 18.37
CA GLY A 83 -26.19 -6.44 17.03
C GLY A 83 -24.83 -7.15 17.02
N ASP A 84 -23.93 -6.72 16.13
CA ASP A 84 -22.58 -7.27 15.98
C ASP A 84 -21.54 -6.67 16.95
N ARG A 85 -21.95 -5.81 17.89
CA ARG A 85 -21.06 -5.25 18.93
C ARG A 85 -21.27 -5.98 20.26
N LEU A 86 -20.16 -6.38 20.88
CA LEU A 86 -20.09 -6.87 22.25
C LEU A 86 -19.13 -6.00 23.05
N SER A 87 -19.50 -5.63 24.27
CA SER A 87 -18.65 -4.88 25.21
C SER A 87 -18.53 -5.61 26.54
N LEU A 88 -17.34 -5.55 27.15
CA LEU A 88 -17.03 -6.04 28.48
C LEU A 88 -16.55 -4.87 29.34
N LEU A 89 -17.32 -4.52 30.37
CA LEU A 89 -17.06 -3.39 31.26
C LEU A 89 -16.55 -3.90 32.61
N ALA A 90 -15.43 -3.36 33.10
CA ALA A 90 -14.92 -3.61 34.44
C ALA A 90 -15.32 -2.45 35.36
N TYR A 91 -15.91 -2.74 36.52
CA TYR A 91 -16.27 -1.70 37.49
C TYR A 91 -16.29 -2.18 38.93
N HIS A 92 -16.12 -1.22 39.84
CA HIS A 92 -16.13 -1.43 41.28
C HIS A 92 -17.51 -1.76 41.83
N ARG A 93 -17.55 -2.54 42.91
CA ARG A 93 -18.74 -2.65 43.76
C ARG A 93 -18.90 -1.37 44.60
N THR A 94 -20.11 -1.12 45.10
CA THR A 94 -20.42 0.00 46.00
C THR A 94 -19.40 0.11 47.14
N ALA A 95 -19.00 1.35 47.46
CA ALA A 95 -18.02 1.69 48.49
C ALA A 95 -16.58 1.15 48.25
N GLN A 96 -16.25 0.73 47.02
CA GLN A 96 -14.89 0.37 46.60
C GLN A 96 -14.32 1.41 45.64
N SER A 97 -13.01 1.65 45.75
CA SER A 97 -12.22 2.44 44.79
C SER A 97 -10.77 1.99 44.90
N TYR A 98 -10.31 1.21 43.93
CA TYR A 98 -8.96 0.64 43.95
C TYR A 98 -8.34 0.66 42.55
N ALA A 99 -7.01 0.72 42.50
CA ALA A 99 -6.28 0.50 41.26
C ALA A 99 -6.18 -1.01 40.99
N GLY A 100 -6.59 -1.43 39.79
CA GLY A 100 -6.44 -2.81 39.35
C GLY A 100 -6.34 -2.92 37.84
N GLN A 101 -5.70 -4.00 37.39
CA GLN A 101 -5.43 -4.31 35.98
C GLN A 101 -6.12 -5.61 35.61
N LEU A 102 -7.00 -5.53 34.61
CA LEU A 102 -7.59 -6.67 33.93
C LEU A 102 -6.76 -6.97 32.68
N ARG A 103 -6.34 -8.23 32.53
CA ARG A 103 -5.62 -8.71 31.35
C ARG A 103 -6.34 -9.90 30.73
N MET A 104 -6.35 -9.96 29.40
CA MET A 104 -6.70 -11.16 28.66
C MET A 104 -5.54 -11.56 27.76
N THR A 105 -5.10 -12.83 27.85
CA THR A 105 -4.11 -13.41 26.96
C THR A 105 -4.72 -14.59 26.22
N GLY A 106 -4.64 -14.61 24.90
CA GLY A 106 -5.30 -15.63 24.10
C GLY A 106 -5.09 -15.47 22.61
N SER A 107 -6.15 -15.74 21.84
CA SER A 107 -6.14 -15.67 20.38
C SER A 107 -7.45 -15.17 19.79
N VAL A 108 -7.35 -14.69 18.55
CA VAL A 108 -8.46 -14.39 17.66
C VAL A 108 -8.35 -15.32 16.46
N ALA A 109 -9.45 -15.97 16.09
CA ALA A 109 -9.66 -16.54 14.78
C ALA A 109 -10.65 -15.65 14.04
N PHE A 110 -10.27 -15.18 12.86
CA PHE A 110 -11.11 -14.38 11.98
C PHE A 110 -11.10 -15.02 10.58
N THR A 111 -11.05 -14.22 9.51
CA THR A 111 -11.02 -14.76 8.16
C THR A 111 -9.57 -14.99 7.66
N PRO A 112 -9.32 -15.96 6.76
CA PRO A 112 -7.97 -16.33 6.34
C PRO A 112 -7.16 -15.20 5.70
N ASP A 113 -7.82 -14.32 4.95
CA ASP A 113 -7.18 -13.25 4.18
C ASP A 113 -6.94 -11.98 4.99
N SER A 114 -7.48 -11.92 6.20
CA SER A 114 -7.41 -10.73 7.04
C SER A 114 -5.98 -10.35 7.48
N PHE A 115 -5.79 -9.08 7.82
CA PHE A 115 -4.54 -8.59 8.38
C PHE A 115 -4.79 -7.60 9.52
N ALA A 116 -3.83 -7.52 10.44
CA ALA A 116 -3.88 -6.57 11.55
C ALA A 116 -3.62 -5.15 11.03
N CYS A 117 -4.45 -4.21 11.47
CA CYS A 117 -4.47 -2.83 10.97
C CYS A 117 -5.02 -1.87 12.02
N ARG A 118 -5.09 -0.59 11.65
CA ARG A 118 -5.68 0.52 12.39
C ARG A 118 -6.90 1.03 11.64
N THR A 119 -8.03 1.08 12.32
CA THR A 119 -9.27 1.66 11.79
C THR A 119 -9.74 2.86 12.61
N GLN A 120 -9.00 3.23 13.67
CA GLN A 120 -9.25 4.44 14.43
C GLN A 120 -8.13 5.49 14.21
N PRO A 121 -8.46 6.69 13.68
CA PRO A 121 -7.49 7.78 13.61
C PRO A 121 -7.19 8.34 15.01
N PHE A 122 -5.92 8.68 15.25
CA PHE A 122 -5.51 9.42 16.46
C PHE A 122 -5.24 10.88 16.10
N LYS A 123 -5.81 11.80 16.88
CA LYS A 123 -5.57 13.23 16.72
C LYS A 123 -4.07 13.53 16.93
N GLY A 124 -3.46 14.24 15.99
CA GLY A 124 -2.04 14.59 16.06
C GLY A 124 -1.08 13.48 15.66
N SER A 125 -1.57 12.35 15.13
CA SER A 125 -0.72 11.32 14.51
C SER A 125 0.13 11.95 13.41
N ARG A 126 1.46 11.83 13.52
CA ARG A 126 2.42 12.35 12.55
C ARG A 126 3.10 11.27 11.70
N VAL A 127 2.74 10.01 11.95
CA VAL A 127 3.34 8.82 11.32
C VAL A 127 2.32 8.14 10.41
N LEU A 128 2.69 7.90 9.16
CA LEU A 128 1.97 7.00 8.25
C LEU A 128 2.43 5.55 8.49
N GLN A 129 1.50 4.63 8.74
CA GLN A 129 1.82 3.22 8.97
C GLN A 129 1.58 2.39 7.69
N LEU A 130 2.62 1.69 7.24
CA LEU A 130 2.64 0.85 6.04
C LEU A 130 3.18 -0.54 6.39
N GLY A 131 2.80 -1.59 5.67
CA GLY A 131 3.25 -2.95 6.00
C GLY A 131 3.46 -3.86 4.80
N THR A 132 4.50 -4.70 4.86
CA THR A 132 4.75 -5.80 3.92
C THR A 132 5.02 -7.11 4.67
N GLY A 133 4.42 -8.21 4.19
CA GLY A 133 4.56 -9.53 4.82
C GLY A 133 3.70 -9.74 6.08
N ARG A 134 2.57 -9.03 6.20
CA ARG A 134 1.65 -9.06 7.36
C ARG A 134 2.39 -8.77 8.69
N PRO A 135 3.04 -7.60 8.80
CA PRO A 135 3.73 -7.21 10.02
C PRO A 135 2.74 -6.93 11.15
N ASP A 136 3.21 -7.12 12.38
CA ASP A 136 2.46 -6.77 13.59
C ASP A 136 3.07 -5.50 14.20
N THR A 137 2.20 -4.61 14.69
CA THR A 137 2.57 -3.41 15.43
C THR A 137 1.67 -3.27 16.64
N ASP A 138 2.21 -2.75 17.74
CA ASP A 138 1.46 -2.51 18.98
C ASP A 138 0.39 -1.40 18.81
N LEU A 139 0.39 -0.71 17.65
CA LEU A 139 -0.64 0.28 17.30
C LEU A 139 -1.91 -0.36 16.70
N ASN A 140 -1.84 -1.60 16.22
CA ASN A 140 -2.96 -2.27 15.56
C ASN A 140 -4.16 -2.39 16.50
N ASP A 141 -5.34 -2.04 16.00
CA ASP A 141 -6.59 -2.02 16.76
C ASP A 141 -7.69 -2.90 16.15
N SER A 142 -7.43 -3.48 14.99
CA SER A 142 -8.44 -4.21 14.23
C SER A 142 -7.82 -5.28 13.35
N LEU A 143 -8.67 -6.18 12.88
CA LEU A 143 -8.40 -7.07 11.76
C LEU A 143 -9.30 -6.67 10.59
N PHE A 144 -8.77 -6.65 9.38
CA PHE A 144 -9.55 -6.33 8.17
C PHE A 144 -9.35 -7.38 7.08
N ASP A 145 -10.46 -7.85 6.52
CA ASP A 145 -10.54 -8.75 5.37
C ASP A 145 -10.91 -7.96 4.10
N PRO A 146 -9.96 -7.76 3.18
CA PRO A 146 -10.23 -7.05 1.94
C PRO A 146 -11.20 -7.82 1.03
N GLU A 147 -11.16 -9.16 1.02
CA GLU A 147 -11.98 -9.96 0.07
C GLU A 147 -13.48 -9.84 0.38
N ARG A 148 -13.83 -9.65 1.66
CA ARG A 148 -15.21 -9.61 2.15
C ARG A 148 -15.68 -8.22 2.56
N ASP A 149 -14.81 -7.21 2.51
CA ASP A 149 -15.01 -5.90 3.14
C ASP A 149 -15.50 -6.04 4.59
N ARG A 150 -14.74 -6.79 5.40
CA ARG A 150 -15.14 -7.17 6.77
C ARG A 150 -14.08 -6.77 7.78
N GLY A 151 -14.49 -6.06 8.82
CA GLY A 151 -13.64 -5.69 9.95
C GLY A 151 -13.99 -6.46 11.23
N LEU A 152 -12.99 -6.81 12.03
CA LEU A 152 -13.16 -7.06 13.46
C LEU A 152 -12.45 -5.95 14.24
N LEU A 153 -13.25 -5.03 14.78
CA LEU A 153 -12.77 -3.84 15.47
C LEU A 153 -12.63 -4.16 16.96
N LEU A 154 -11.43 -3.94 17.50
CA LEU A 154 -11.13 -4.06 18.92
C LEU A 154 -10.95 -2.64 19.48
N ARG A 155 -11.69 -2.29 20.53
CA ARG A 155 -11.66 -0.94 21.12
C ARG A 155 -11.63 -0.97 22.63
N GLY A 156 -11.23 0.16 23.19
CA GLY A 156 -11.08 0.37 24.63
C GLY A 156 -9.83 -0.33 25.17
N GLY A 157 -9.77 -0.48 26.49
CA GLY A 157 -8.59 -0.95 27.18
C GLY A 157 -7.49 0.12 27.29
N SER A 158 -6.50 -0.18 28.11
CA SER A 158 -5.27 0.60 28.25
C SER A 158 -4.22 0.20 27.20
N ALA A 159 -4.20 -1.07 26.80
CA ALA A 159 -3.32 -1.58 25.75
C ALA A 159 -3.94 -2.78 25.03
N ARG A 160 -3.46 -3.03 23.81
CA ARG A 160 -3.86 -4.17 22.98
C ARG A 160 -2.71 -4.58 22.08
N ARG A 161 -2.62 -5.87 21.81
CA ARG A 161 -1.62 -6.42 20.88
C ARG A 161 -2.22 -7.56 20.07
N LEU A 162 -2.02 -7.49 18.77
CA LEU A 162 -2.36 -8.54 17.81
C LEU A 162 -1.06 -9.08 17.21
N ALA A 163 -0.90 -10.41 17.21
CA ALA A 163 0.29 -11.07 16.68
C ALA A 163 -0.13 -12.12 15.63
N THR A 164 0.13 -11.88 14.36
CA THR A 164 -0.25 -12.76 13.26
C THR A 164 0.44 -14.13 13.37
N GLN A 165 -0.38 -15.19 13.35
CA GLN A 165 0.04 -16.60 13.40
C GLN A 165 -0.23 -17.35 12.07
N GLY A 166 -0.90 -16.70 11.12
CA GLY A 166 -1.25 -17.25 9.80
C GLY A 166 -2.63 -17.93 9.74
N GLY A 167 -3.20 -17.99 8.55
CA GLY A 167 -4.51 -18.61 8.29
C GLY A 167 -5.67 -17.94 9.04
N GLY A 168 -5.65 -16.61 9.17
CA GLY A 168 -6.68 -15.86 9.90
C GLY A 168 -6.61 -15.99 11.42
N ARG A 169 -5.48 -16.48 11.98
CA ARG A 169 -5.26 -16.59 13.42
C ARG A 169 -4.27 -15.55 13.92
N TYR A 170 -4.56 -15.01 15.09
CA TYR A 170 -3.78 -13.98 15.76
C TYR A 170 -3.65 -14.31 17.24
N GLY A 171 -2.47 -14.16 17.81
CA GLY A 171 -2.31 -14.02 19.26
C GLY A 171 -2.91 -12.69 19.70
N LEU A 172 -3.48 -12.66 20.90
CA LEU A 172 -4.16 -11.51 21.46
C LEU A 172 -3.70 -11.26 22.90
N THR A 173 -3.34 -10.01 23.18
CA THR A 173 -3.23 -9.48 24.55
C THR A 173 -4.09 -8.23 24.65
N LEU A 174 -4.94 -8.14 25.67
CA LEU A 174 -5.72 -6.96 26.02
C LEU A 174 -5.47 -6.59 27.47
N ASP A 175 -5.30 -5.30 27.74
CA ASP A 175 -5.18 -4.74 29.09
C ASP A 175 -6.27 -3.68 29.32
N ALA A 176 -6.76 -3.56 30.55
CA ALA A 176 -7.70 -2.54 30.98
C ALA A 176 -7.46 -2.16 32.45
N ALA A 177 -7.50 -0.87 32.76
CA ALA A 177 -7.40 -0.36 34.11
C ALA A 177 -8.81 -0.10 34.68
N ILE A 178 -9.22 -0.82 35.74
CA ILE A 178 -10.57 -0.67 36.31
C ILE A 178 -10.81 0.71 36.96
N HIS A 179 -9.74 1.41 37.31
CA HIS A 179 -9.77 2.72 37.96
C HIS A 179 -9.87 3.87 36.96
N GLU A 180 -9.61 3.61 35.67
CA GLU A 180 -9.70 4.61 34.61
C GLU A 180 -10.89 4.30 33.71
N ALA A 181 -11.97 5.07 33.87
CA ALA A 181 -13.24 4.80 33.19
C ALA A 181 -13.13 4.76 31.65
N ALA A 182 -12.17 5.49 31.08
CA ALA A 182 -11.88 5.48 29.65
C ALA A 182 -11.22 4.17 29.15
N GLU A 183 -10.57 3.44 30.05
CA GLU A 183 -9.83 2.20 29.76
C GLU A 183 -10.56 0.95 30.27
N ALA A 184 -11.51 1.10 31.20
CA ALA A 184 -12.22 0.03 31.88
C ALA A 184 -13.28 -0.71 31.02
N VAL A 185 -13.15 -0.64 29.69
CA VAL A 185 -14.05 -1.32 28.74
C VAL A 185 -13.26 -1.91 27.59
N TRP A 186 -13.61 -3.13 27.19
CA TRP A 186 -13.25 -3.66 25.88
C TRP A 186 -14.50 -3.76 25.01
N SER A 187 -14.38 -3.53 23.71
CA SER A 187 -15.44 -3.87 22.77
C SER A 187 -14.93 -4.54 21.51
N PHE A 188 -15.71 -5.50 21.03
CA PHE A 188 -15.48 -6.32 19.85
C PHE A 188 -16.65 -6.08 18.89
N THR A 189 -16.38 -5.60 17.68
CA THR A 189 -17.42 -5.34 16.68
C THR A 189 -17.07 -6.03 15.38
N VAL A 190 -17.95 -6.93 14.90
CA VAL A 190 -17.87 -7.42 13.52
C VAL A 190 -18.54 -6.39 12.63
N GLU A 191 -17.75 -5.67 11.85
CA GLU A 191 -18.23 -4.63 10.97
C GLU A 191 -18.32 -5.12 9.53
N ARG A 192 -19.50 -4.96 8.96
CA ARG A 192 -19.78 -5.30 7.56
C ARG A 192 -19.67 -4.09 6.66
N ASP A 193 -19.18 -4.31 5.45
CA ASP A 193 -19.10 -3.27 4.41
C ASP A 193 -18.27 -2.08 4.92
N TYR A 194 -17.11 -2.35 5.54
CA TYR A 194 -16.30 -1.34 6.22
C TYR A 194 -15.93 -0.18 5.29
N TYR A 195 -15.39 -0.47 4.10
CA TYR A 195 -15.08 0.52 3.08
C TYR A 195 -16.33 0.99 2.36
N ARG A 196 -17.23 0.08 1.98
CA ARG A 196 -18.44 0.43 1.21
C ARG A 196 -19.31 1.45 1.92
N ASN A 197 -19.49 1.32 3.24
CA ASN A 197 -20.31 2.22 4.03
C ASN A 197 -19.60 3.53 4.43
N ARG A 198 -18.30 3.67 4.16
CA ARG A 198 -17.51 4.84 4.58
C ARG A 198 -16.93 5.64 3.43
N TYR A 199 -16.20 4.97 2.55
CA TYR A 199 -15.27 5.61 1.65
C TYR A 199 -15.45 5.19 0.19
N VAL A 200 -15.82 3.93 -0.08
CA VAL A 200 -15.74 3.32 -1.43
C VAL A 200 -17.09 2.67 -1.78
N PRO A 201 -18.12 3.42 -2.21
CA PRO A 201 -19.46 2.86 -2.46
C PRO A 201 -19.49 1.70 -3.47
N TYR A 202 -18.56 1.73 -4.43
CA TYR A 202 -18.38 0.69 -5.46
C TYR A 202 -17.32 -0.36 -5.06
N TYR A 203 -17.12 -0.60 -3.75
CA TYR A 203 -16.06 -1.48 -3.26
C TYR A 203 -16.07 -2.85 -3.94
N LYS A 204 -14.93 -3.17 -4.53
CA LYS A 204 -14.47 -4.52 -4.84
C LYS A 204 -13.00 -4.61 -4.46
N PRO A 205 -12.55 -5.75 -3.91
CA PRO A 205 -11.13 -5.98 -3.73
C PRO A 205 -10.42 -6.01 -5.08
N ILE A 206 -9.16 -5.59 -5.09
CA ILE A 206 -8.31 -5.72 -6.26
C ILE A 206 -8.25 -7.17 -6.74
N ASN A 207 -8.43 -7.41 -8.03
CA ASN A 207 -8.31 -8.75 -8.60
C ASN A 207 -6.83 -9.16 -8.72
N ARG A 208 -6.32 -9.89 -7.73
CA ARG A 208 -4.93 -10.34 -7.68
C ARG A 208 -4.56 -11.38 -8.74
N ALA A 209 -5.52 -12.08 -9.34
CA ALA A 209 -5.22 -12.99 -10.45
C ALA A 209 -4.86 -12.21 -11.72
N ARG A 210 -5.52 -11.07 -11.95
CA ARG A 210 -5.26 -10.17 -13.07
C ARG A 210 -4.10 -9.20 -12.79
N CYS A 211 -4.01 -8.68 -11.57
CA CYS A 211 -3.00 -7.70 -11.15
C CYS A 211 -2.34 -8.16 -9.84
N PRO A 212 -1.40 -9.13 -9.89
CA PRO A 212 -0.81 -9.73 -8.69
C PRO A 212 0.15 -8.79 -7.93
N SER A 213 0.73 -7.82 -8.62
CA SER A 213 1.67 -6.85 -8.08
C SER A 213 1.44 -5.46 -8.69
N PRO A 214 1.86 -4.37 -8.02
CA PRO A 214 1.77 -3.03 -8.58
C PRO A 214 2.47 -2.98 -9.96
N PRO A 215 1.79 -2.50 -11.01
CA PRO A 215 2.41 -2.36 -12.32
C PRO A 215 3.64 -1.44 -12.28
N THR A 216 4.70 -1.86 -12.97
CA THR A 216 5.93 -1.09 -13.15
C THR A 216 6.20 -0.83 -14.63
N GLY A 217 6.68 0.35 -14.99
CA GLY A 217 6.88 0.64 -16.40
C GLY A 217 7.56 1.96 -16.74
N TRP A 218 7.48 2.31 -18.01
CA TRP A 218 7.88 3.61 -18.53
C TRP A 218 6.75 4.20 -19.39
N MET A 219 6.58 5.52 -19.34
CA MET A 219 5.52 6.24 -20.07
C MET A 219 6.11 7.43 -20.83
N SER A 220 5.75 7.56 -22.12
CA SER A 220 6.31 8.61 -22.98
C SER A 220 5.79 10.03 -22.71
N TRP A 221 4.66 10.18 -22.00
CA TRP A 221 3.96 11.45 -21.80
C TRP A 221 4.84 12.55 -21.19
N ASN A 222 5.61 12.27 -20.13
CA ASN A 222 6.20 13.33 -19.30
C ASN A 222 7.35 14.10 -19.98
N ILE A 223 8.02 13.50 -20.96
CA ILE A 223 9.08 14.16 -21.73
C ILE A 223 8.64 14.46 -23.16
N TYR A 224 7.97 13.51 -23.81
CA TYR A 224 7.65 13.63 -25.23
C TYR A 224 6.25 14.20 -25.49
N PHE A 225 5.34 14.13 -24.52
CA PHE A 225 3.93 14.54 -24.65
C PHE A 225 3.28 13.99 -25.93
N ASP A 226 3.07 14.88 -26.91
CA ASP A 226 2.39 14.66 -28.18
C ASP A 226 3.36 14.38 -29.35
N LYS A 227 4.67 14.27 -29.06
CA LYS A 227 5.73 14.19 -30.08
C LYS A 227 6.38 12.81 -30.23
N ALA A 228 6.17 11.88 -29.31
CA ALA A 228 6.83 10.57 -29.33
C ALA A 228 6.51 9.80 -30.62
N THR A 229 7.53 9.27 -31.28
CA THR A 229 7.38 8.35 -32.41
C THR A 229 7.53 6.89 -31.99
N ALA A 230 7.20 5.95 -32.88
CA ALA A 230 7.50 4.54 -32.68
C ALA A 230 9.02 4.30 -32.47
N GLU A 231 9.88 5.06 -33.18
CA GLU A 231 11.33 4.95 -33.07
C GLU A 231 11.84 5.46 -31.72
N ASP A 232 11.35 6.61 -31.24
CA ASP A 232 11.70 7.15 -29.92
C ASP A 232 11.36 6.15 -28.81
N ASN A 233 10.16 5.57 -28.87
CA ASN A 233 9.71 4.57 -27.90
C ASN A 233 10.61 3.32 -27.90
N LEU A 234 10.97 2.81 -29.08
CA LEU A 234 11.84 1.63 -29.18
C LEU A 234 13.29 1.93 -28.78
N ALA A 235 13.78 3.15 -28.99
CA ALA A 235 15.10 3.58 -28.54
C ALA A 235 15.18 3.60 -27.01
N GLU A 236 14.21 4.22 -26.35
CA GLU A 236 14.12 4.24 -24.88
C GLU A 236 13.89 2.83 -24.31
N ALA A 237 13.08 2.00 -24.99
CA ALA A 237 12.83 0.61 -24.59
C ALA A 237 14.12 -0.22 -24.57
N ARG A 238 15.06 -0.01 -25.51
CA ARG A 238 16.36 -0.70 -25.49
C ARG A 238 17.22 -0.30 -24.29
N VAL A 239 17.14 0.96 -23.84
CA VAL A 239 17.79 1.41 -22.60
C VAL A 239 17.13 0.75 -21.39
N GLY A 240 15.79 0.77 -21.34
CA GLY A 240 15.01 0.10 -20.30
C GLY A 240 15.30 -1.40 -20.19
N GLN A 241 15.40 -2.10 -21.32
CA GLN A 241 15.71 -3.53 -21.40
C GLN A 241 17.04 -3.83 -20.71
N LYS A 242 18.03 -2.98 -20.92
CA LYS A 242 19.37 -3.15 -20.35
C LYS A 242 19.43 -2.78 -18.87
N HIS A 243 18.77 -1.69 -18.46
CA HIS A 243 19.02 -1.06 -17.16
C HIS A 243 17.89 -1.19 -16.13
N LEU A 244 16.67 -1.49 -16.54
CA LEU A 244 15.48 -1.47 -15.67
C LEU A 244 14.70 -2.79 -15.70
N GLN A 245 14.62 -3.48 -16.84
CA GLN A 245 13.98 -4.80 -16.92
C GLN A 245 14.63 -5.84 -15.97
N PRO A 246 15.97 -5.91 -15.80
CA PRO A 246 16.59 -6.82 -14.82
C PRO A 246 16.22 -6.50 -13.37
N PHE A 247 15.71 -5.29 -13.12
CA PHE A 247 15.24 -4.83 -11.82
C PHE A 247 13.72 -5.01 -11.65
N GLY A 248 13.01 -5.51 -12.65
CA GLY A 248 11.56 -5.78 -12.57
C GLY A 248 10.68 -4.71 -13.19
N MET A 249 11.17 -3.91 -14.15
CA MET A 249 10.32 -3.09 -15.02
C MET A 249 9.63 -3.97 -16.06
N GLU A 250 8.30 -3.87 -16.16
CA GLU A 250 7.49 -4.81 -16.92
C GLU A 250 6.79 -4.18 -18.14
N PHE A 251 6.18 -3.01 -17.98
CA PHE A 251 5.34 -2.37 -18.99
C PHE A 251 6.06 -1.27 -19.76
N TRP A 252 5.80 -1.20 -21.07
CA TRP A 252 6.22 -0.09 -21.92
C TRP A 252 5.00 0.61 -22.51
N HIS A 253 4.71 1.83 -22.06
CA HIS A 253 3.42 2.47 -22.27
C HIS A 253 3.50 3.63 -23.28
N ILE A 254 2.62 3.58 -24.28
CA ILE A 254 2.58 4.48 -25.42
C ILE A 254 1.44 5.49 -25.26
N GLU A 255 1.79 6.76 -25.43
CA GLU A 255 0.91 7.93 -25.32
C GLU A 255 0.76 8.65 -26.67
N SER A 256 -0.30 9.45 -26.83
CA SER A 256 -0.52 10.34 -27.99
C SER A 256 -0.33 9.70 -29.37
N TRP A 257 -0.85 8.49 -29.58
CA TRP A 257 -0.60 7.72 -30.81
C TRP A 257 -1.59 7.96 -31.94
N GLN A 258 -2.74 8.57 -31.63
CA GLN A 258 -3.89 8.71 -32.51
C GLN A 258 -3.63 9.68 -33.67
N ASP A 259 -4.42 9.62 -34.73
CA ASP A 259 -4.40 10.66 -35.75
C ASP A 259 -4.77 12.03 -35.15
N ASN A 260 -4.25 13.12 -35.73
CA ASN A 260 -4.30 14.48 -35.19
C ASN A 260 -3.66 14.67 -33.80
N SER A 261 -2.89 13.69 -33.30
CA SER A 261 -2.24 13.80 -31.99
C SER A 261 -0.92 14.56 -32.01
N ASP A 262 -0.39 14.96 -33.17
CA ASP A 262 0.93 15.60 -33.28
C ASP A 262 0.95 17.05 -32.79
N SER A 263 -0.18 17.56 -32.27
CA SER A 263 -0.27 18.84 -31.58
C SER A 263 -1.35 18.83 -30.51
N LEU A 264 -0.99 19.15 -29.27
CA LEU A 264 -1.95 19.48 -28.22
C LEU A 264 -2.91 20.62 -28.63
N PRO A 265 -4.13 20.69 -28.07
CA PRO A 265 -4.66 19.89 -26.96
C PRO A 265 -5.27 18.53 -27.36
N VAL A 266 -5.43 17.65 -26.36
CA VAL A 266 -6.07 16.31 -26.46
C VAL A 266 -7.45 16.36 -27.15
N SER A 267 -8.20 17.44 -26.98
CA SER A 267 -9.51 17.61 -27.61
C SER A 267 -9.48 17.59 -29.16
N ASN A 268 -8.30 17.72 -29.77
CA ASN A 268 -8.10 17.59 -31.22
C ASN A 268 -7.85 16.15 -31.69
N PHE A 269 -7.54 15.22 -30.79
CA PHE A 269 -7.07 13.88 -31.15
C PHE A 269 -8.21 13.01 -31.69
N ASP A 270 -7.92 12.14 -32.65
CA ASP A 270 -8.90 11.16 -33.14
C ASP A 270 -8.98 9.93 -32.23
N ASN A 271 -9.58 10.11 -31.05
CA ASN A 271 -9.61 9.09 -30.00
C ASN A 271 -10.53 7.89 -30.27
N LEU A 272 -11.34 7.92 -31.35
CA LEU A 272 -12.41 6.93 -31.57
C LEU A 272 -12.24 6.11 -32.86
N SER A 273 -11.43 6.53 -33.83
CA SER A 273 -11.31 5.83 -35.12
C SER A 273 -10.31 4.67 -35.14
N LEU A 274 -9.47 4.55 -34.10
CA LEU A 274 -8.28 3.69 -34.08
C LEU A 274 -7.22 4.01 -35.15
N ALA A 275 -7.31 5.16 -35.83
CA ALA A 275 -6.29 5.58 -36.78
C ALA A 275 -5.04 6.06 -36.02
N PRO A 276 -3.85 5.44 -36.23
CA PRO A 276 -2.62 5.97 -35.69
C PRO A 276 -2.13 7.16 -36.52
N ASN A 277 -1.37 8.07 -35.89
CA ASN A 277 -0.72 9.16 -36.61
C ASN A 277 0.25 8.58 -37.65
N PRO A 278 0.04 8.82 -38.96
CA PRO A 278 0.82 8.16 -40.01
C PRO A 278 2.28 8.61 -40.05
N ARG A 279 2.63 9.76 -39.46
CA ARG A 279 4.01 10.23 -39.38
C ARG A 279 4.76 9.65 -38.18
N GLN A 280 4.11 9.55 -37.03
CA GLN A 280 4.74 9.05 -35.80
C GLN A 280 4.72 7.52 -35.70
N PHE A 281 3.71 6.87 -36.29
CA PHE A 281 3.47 5.43 -36.21
C PHE A 281 3.15 4.81 -37.59
N PRO A 282 4.03 4.98 -38.60
CA PRO A 282 3.75 4.60 -40.00
C PRO A 282 3.49 3.10 -40.22
N LEU A 283 3.98 2.24 -39.32
CA LEU A 283 3.78 0.79 -39.38
C LEU A 283 2.58 0.31 -38.55
N GLY A 284 1.84 1.22 -37.93
CA GLY A 284 0.67 0.94 -37.10
C GLY A 284 0.99 0.40 -35.70
N MET A 285 -0.03 0.42 -34.83
CA MET A 285 0.13 0.12 -33.40
C MET A 285 0.36 -1.37 -33.12
N LYS A 286 -0.21 -2.28 -33.92
CA LYS A 286 0.07 -3.72 -33.79
C LYS A 286 1.56 -4.01 -33.93
N ARG A 287 2.21 -3.42 -34.95
CA ARG A 287 3.64 -3.65 -35.19
C ARG A 287 4.47 -3.14 -34.02
N LEU A 288 4.16 -1.94 -33.50
CA LEU A 288 4.84 -1.40 -32.33
C LEU A 288 4.68 -2.29 -31.09
N ALA A 289 3.48 -2.82 -30.83
CA ALA A 289 3.25 -3.76 -29.74
C ALA A 289 4.08 -5.06 -29.88
N ASP A 290 4.18 -5.60 -31.10
CA ASP A 290 5.01 -6.77 -31.39
C ASP A 290 6.51 -6.47 -31.18
N ASP A 291 6.99 -5.30 -31.61
CA ASP A 291 8.38 -4.88 -31.43
C ASP A 291 8.73 -4.63 -29.95
N ILE A 292 7.82 -4.06 -29.16
CA ILE A 292 7.97 -3.90 -27.69
C ILE A 292 8.07 -5.27 -27.00
N ARG A 293 7.22 -6.22 -27.41
CA ARG A 293 7.24 -7.59 -26.89
C ARG A 293 8.53 -8.32 -27.25
N ALA A 294 9.09 -8.08 -28.44
CA ALA A 294 10.38 -8.62 -28.83
C ALA A 294 11.54 -8.11 -27.95
N LEU A 295 11.38 -6.95 -27.28
CA LEU A 295 12.32 -6.45 -26.27
C LEU A 295 12.06 -7.02 -24.86
N GLY A 296 11.02 -7.84 -24.69
CA GLY A 296 10.66 -8.49 -23.43
C GLY A 296 9.76 -7.67 -22.51
N PHE A 297 9.20 -6.54 -23.00
CA PHE A 297 8.23 -5.75 -22.26
C PHE A 297 6.79 -6.13 -22.63
N ARG A 298 5.87 -5.80 -21.73
CA ARG A 298 4.43 -5.86 -21.99
C ARG A 298 3.95 -4.51 -22.53
N PRO A 299 3.34 -4.45 -23.73
CA PRO A 299 2.94 -3.19 -24.34
C PRO A 299 1.72 -2.58 -23.63
N GLY A 300 1.80 -1.29 -23.32
CA GLY A 300 0.70 -0.50 -22.76
C GLY A 300 0.24 0.62 -23.69
N LEU A 301 -1.03 1.01 -23.59
CA LEU A 301 -1.66 2.02 -24.45
C LEU A 301 -2.45 3.05 -23.64
N TRP A 302 -2.39 4.31 -24.04
CA TRP A 302 -3.26 5.37 -23.56
C TRP A 302 -4.43 5.62 -24.50
N THR A 303 -5.61 5.92 -23.93
CA THR A 303 -6.78 6.40 -24.67
C THR A 303 -7.59 7.41 -23.85
N ALA A 304 -8.32 8.31 -24.52
CA ALA A 304 -9.29 9.22 -23.90
C ALA A 304 -10.65 9.13 -24.62
N PRO A 305 -11.35 7.99 -24.50
CA PRO A 305 -12.40 7.58 -25.43
C PRO A 305 -13.79 8.20 -25.13
N PHE A 306 -13.84 9.36 -24.46
CA PHE A 306 -15.11 10.06 -24.17
C PHE A 306 -15.47 11.13 -25.20
N GLY A 307 -14.64 11.33 -26.22
CA GLY A 307 -14.90 12.24 -27.32
C GLY A 307 -13.88 12.06 -28.43
N THR A 308 -14.06 12.77 -29.54
CA THR A 308 -13.07 12.83 -30.62
C THR A 308 -12.90 14.27 -31.11
N GLY A 309 -11.71 14.58 -31.62
CA GLY A 309 -11.43 15.78 -32.41
C GLY A 309 -11.63 15.60 -33.92
N SER A 310 -11.90 14.38 -34.39
CA SER A 310 -12.07 14.04 -35.80
C SER A 310 -13.44 14.46 -36.33
N THR A 311 -13.45 15.48 -37.18
CA THR A 311 -14.67 15.94 -37.87
C THR A 311 -15.25 14.86 -38.78
N ASN A 312 -14.40 14.07 -39.44
CA ASN A 312 -14.85 13.00 -40.34
C ASN A 312 -15.59 11.91 -39.56
N PHE A 313 -15.02 11.47 -38.44
CA PHE A 313 -15.66 10.48 -37.57
C PHE A 313 -16.99 11.03 -37.02
N TYR A 314 -17.00 12.28 -36.56
CA TYR A 314 -18.23 12.93 -36.08
C TYR A 314 -19.32 13.01 -37.16
N LEU A 315 -18.98 13.42 -38.38
CA LEU A 315 -19.96 13.54 -39.47
C LEU A 315 -20.55 12.18 -39.86
N ALA A 316 -19.74 11.11 -39.86
CA ALA A 316 -20.19 9.75 -40.14
C ALA A 316 -21.10 9.18 -39.04
N HIS A 317 -20.90 9.60 -37.79
CA HIS A 317 -21.57 9.03 -36.61
C HIS A 317 -22.31 10.08 -35.79
N LYS A 318 -22.91 11.10 -36.43
CA LYS A 318 -23.43 12.29 -35.73
C LYS A 318 -24.37 11.96 -34.55
N ALA A 319 -25.21 10.94 -34.67
CA ALA A 319 -26.16 10.53 -33.62
C ALA A 319 -25.50 9.94 -32.35
N TRP A 320 -24.20 9.64 -32.39
CA TRP A 320 -23.45 9.11 -31.25
C TRP A 320 -22.92 10.21 -30.32
N PHE A 321 -23.10 11.49 -30.65
CA PHE A 321 -22.53 12.62 -29.94
C PHE A 321 -23.60 13.52 -29.35
N LEU A 322 -23.25 14.23 -28.28
CA LEU A 322 -24.13 15.18 -27.62
C LEU A 322 -24.22 16.49 -28.40
N HIS A 323 -25.44 17.01 -28.51
CA HIS A 323 -25.72 18.34 -29.06
C HIS A 323 -26.47 19.18 -28.03
N GLY A 324 -26.09 20.45 -27.93
CA GLY A 324 -26.85 21.41 -27.14
C GLY A 324 -28.21 21.74 -27.76
N PRO A 325 -29.05 22.53 -27.06
CA PRO A 325 -30.37 22.94 -27.57
C PRO A 325 -30.33 23.70 -28.90
N ASP A 326 -29.19 24.32 -29.24
CA ASP A 326 -28.96 25.00 -30.51
C ASP A 326 -28.50 24.05 -31.65
N GLY A 327 -28.47 22.74 -31.38
CA GLY A 327 -28.06 21.70 -32.32
C GLY A 327 -26.55 21.60 -32.54
N LYS A 328 -25.74 22.39 -31.82
CA LYS A 328 -24.28 22.33 -31.93
C LYS A 328 -23.68 21.24 -31.05
N PRO A 329 -22.60 20.57 -31.48
CA PRO A 329 -21.96 19.54 -30.68
C PRO A 329 -21.36 20.13 -29.40
N LEU A 330 -21.39 19.36 -28.32
CA LEU A 330 -20.79 19.73 -27.04
C LEU A 330 -19.34 19.24 -26.96
N SER A 331 -18.45 20.09 -26.43
CA SER A 331 -17.02 19.79 -26.29
C SER A 331 -16.62 19.62 -24.82
N THR A 332 -15.60 18.79 -24.62
CA THR A 332 -14.93 18.54 -23.34
C THR A 332 -13.42 18.49 -23.55
N TRP A 333 -12.65 18.25 -22.49
CA TRP A 333 -11.20 18.01 -22.61
C TRP A 333 -10.87 16.81 -23.53
N ASN A 334 -11.74 15.80 -23.54
CA ASN A 334 -11.57 14.56 -24.31
C ASN A 334 -11.82 14.73 -25.82
N GLY A 335 -12.50 15.79 -26.26
CA GLY A 335 -12.84 15.95 -27.67
C GLY A 335 -13.69 17.18 -27.98
N LYS A 336 -13.61 17.64 -29.23
CA LYS A 336 -14.55 18.63 -29.81
C LYS A 336 -15.98 18.09 -29.88
N PHE A 337 -16.11 16.78 -30.08
CA PHE A 337 -17.38 16.07 -30.15
C PHE A 337 -17.43 15.05 -29.01
N THR A 338 -18.21 15.35 -27.97
CA THR A 338 -18.36 14.50 -26.78
C THR A 338 -19.42 13.43 -27.02
N ILE A 339 -19.13 12.18 -26.64
CA ILE A 339 -20.03 11.04 -26.87
C ILE A 339 -21.34 11.18 -26.09
N ASP A 340 -22.41 10.62 -26.63
CA ASP A 340 -23.62 10.29 -25.88
C ASP A 340 -23.49 8.86 -25.30
N PRO A 341 -23.21 8.71 -23.99
CA PRO A 341 -23.05 7.41 -23.34
C PRO A 341 -24.35 6.60 -23.31
N THR A 342 -25.48 7.22 -23.65
CA THR A 342 -26.77 6.55 -23.66
C THR A 342 -27.06 5.83 -24.99
N HIS A 343 -26.30 6.16 -26.05
CA HIS A 343 -26.44 5.57 -27.39
C HIS A 343 -25.86 4.13 -27.44
N PRO A 344 -26.67 3.08 -27.71
CA PRO A 344 -26.20 1.69 -27.65
C PRO A 344 -25.04 1.36 -28.60
N GLU A 345 -25.08 1.89 -29.83
CA GLU A 345 -23.99 1.65 -30.80
C GLU A 345 -22.68 2.33 -30.39
N MET A 346 -22.74 3.49 -29.73
CA MET A 346 -21.55 4.17 -29.23
C MET A 346 -20.91 3.33 -28.13
N ILE A 347 -21.70 2.79 -27.20
CA ILE A 347 -21.20 1.87 -26.18
C ILE A 347 -20.61 0.58 -26.78
N ASN A 348 -21.23 0.03 -27.83
CA ASN A 348 -20.67 -1.12 -28.54
C ASN A 348 -19.36 -0.77 -29.24
N HIS A 349 -19.25 0.43 -29.82
CA HIS A 349 -18.03 0.93 -30.42
C HIS A 349 -16.92 1.09 -29.38
N LEU A 350 -17.21 1.64 -28.19
CA LEU A 350 -16.25 1.70 -27.08
C LEU A 350 -15.71 0.32 -26.70
N ARG A 351 -16.58 -0.69 -26.62
CA ARG A 351 -16.16 -2.08 -26.36
C ARG A 351 -15.25 -2.59 -27.48
N GLU A 352 -15.64 -2.34 -28.72
CA GLU A 352 -14.93 -2.85 -29.90
C GLU A 352 -13.53 -2.25 -30.06
N ILE A 353 -13.37 -0.94 -29.88
CA ILE A 353 -12.04 -0.31 -30.03
C ILE A 353 -11.03 -0.85 -29.01
N HIS A 354 -11.47 -1.11 -27.77
CA HIS A 354 -10.63 -1.70 -26.74
C HIS A 354 -10.39 -3.19 -26.98
N ARG A 355 -11.37 -3.92 -27.53
CA ARG A 355 -11.19 -5.32 -27.95
C ARG A 355 -10.13 -5.44 -29.04
N ILE A 356 -10.17 -4.58 -30.06
CA ILE A 356 -9.17 -4.56 -31.14
C ILE A 356 -7.79 -4.26 -30.56
N ALA A 357 -7.65 -3.20 -29.75
CA ALA A 357 -6.37 -2.85 -29.13
C ALA A 357 -5.83 -3.99 -28.22
N SER A 358 -6.70 -4.66 -27.48
CA SER A 358 -6.32 -5.76 -26.56
C SER A 358 -6.00 -7.07 -27.29
N ARG A 359 -6.81 -7.46 -28.27
CA ARG A 359 -6.78 -8.80 -28.87
C ARG A 359 -6.08 -8.87 -30.22
N GLU A 360 -6.24 -7.84 -31.04
CA GLU A 360 -5.68 -7.83 -32.39
C GLU A 360 -4.34 -7.12 -32.44
N TRP A 361 -4.21 -5.98 -31.74
CA TRP A 361 -2.91 -5.30 -31.59
C TRP A 361 -2.07 -5.92 -30.48
N GLY A 362 -2.69 -6.51 -29.47
CA GLY A 362 -2.02 -7.24 -28.41
C GLY A 362 -1.50 -6.35 -27.27
N TYR A 363 -2.14 -5.20 -26.99
CA TYR A 363 -1.84 -4.41 -25.81
C TYR A 363 -2.33 -5.08 -24.52
N GLU A 364 -1.61 -4.88 -23.43
CA GLU A 364 -1.82 -5.61 -22.18
C GLU A 364 -2.10 -4.74 -20.96
N TYR A 365 -1.80 -3.44 -21.08
CA TYR A 365 -2.04 -2.43 -20.06
C TYR A 365 -2.73 -1.23 -20.71
N PHE A 366 -3.84 -0.79 -20.12
CA PHE A 366 -4.68 0.27 -20.65
C PHE A 366 -4.81 1.40 -19.64
N LYS A 367 -4.33 2.58 -20.00
CA LYS A 367 -4.60 3.82 -19.27
C LYS A 367 -5.74 4.55 -19.97
N ILE A 368 -6.88 4.65 -19.31
CA ILE A 368 -8.05 5.38 -19.82
C ILE A 368 -8.13 6.71 -19.10
N ASP A 369 -8.09 7.81 -19.85
CA ASP A 369 -8.04 9.17 -19.32
C ASP A 369 -9.35 9.92 -19.50
N GLY A 370 -9.46 11.05 -18.81
CA GLY A 370 -10.69 11.84 -18.79
C GLY A 370 -11.78 11.23 -17.91
N MET A 371 -11.39 10.42 -16.91
CA MET A 371 -12.27 9.71 -15.99
C MET A 371 -12.95 10.68 -14.99
N SER A 372 -12.88 10.42 -13.68
CA SER A 372 -13.58 11.25 -12.69
C SER A 372 -13.03 12.66 -12.59
N GLY A 373 -11.71 12.82 -12.48
CA GLY A 373 -11.07 14.14 -12.40
C GLY A 373 -11.66 15.03 -11.30
N ARG A 374 -11.29 16.33 -11.29
CA ARG A 374 -11.87 17.32 -10.35
C ARG A 374 -12.71 18.40 -11.02
N GLY A 375 -12.56 18.54 -12.34
CA GLY A 375 -13.12 19.66 -13.10
C GLY A 375 -14.52 19.34 -13.66
N PRO A 376 -15.39 20.35 -13.84
CA PRO A 376 -16.74 20.15 -14.38
C PRO A 376 -16.78 19.70 -15.86
N GLY A 377 -15.63 19.68 -16.53
CA GLY A 377 -15.46 19.20 -17.90
C GLY A 377 -14.99 17.74 -18.01
N TYR A 378 -14.71 17.07 -16.89
CA TYR A 378 -14.43 15.63 -16.86
C TYR A 378 -15.72 14.84 -16.90
N CYS A 379 -15.72 13.70 -17.59
CA CYS A 379 -16.95 13.06 -18.04
C CYS A 379 -17.83 12.54 -16.91
N ALA A 380 -17.26 12.09 -15.79
CA ALA A 380 -18.05 11.69 -14.63
C ALA A 380 -18.93 12.84 -14.08
N HIS A 381 -18.41 14.07 -14.07
CA HIS A 381 -19.15 15.25 -13.62
C HIS A 381 -19.97 15.89 -14.73
N PHE A 382 -19.40 15.96 -15.93
CA PHE A 382 -20.02 16.57 -17.08
C PHE A 382 -21.34 15.89 -17.44
N PHE A 383 -21.37 14.55 -17.44
CA PHE A 383 -22.57 13.78 -17.76
C PHE A 383 -23.69 13.95 -16.73
N GLU A 384 -23.38 14.26 -15.47
CA GLU A 384 -24.39 14.42 -14.42
C GLU A 384 -24.99 15.83 -14.32
N ARG A 385 -24.45 16.80 -15.08
CA ARG A 385 -25.01 18.14 -15.13
C ARG A 385 -26.43 18.11 -15.71
N PRO A 386 -27.45 18.70 -15.06
CA PRO A 386 -28.84 18.59 -15.51
C PRO A 386 -29.08 18.99 -16.98
N GLU A 387 -28.41 20.04 -17.43
CA GLU A 387 -28.47 20.53 -18.81
C GLU A 387 -27.81 19.57 -19.81
N ILE A 388 -26.81 18.80 -19.38
CA ILE A 388 -26.16 17.76 -20.21
C ILE A 388 -27.03 16.50 -20.22
N ARG A 389 -27.57 16.10 -19.08
CA ARG A 389 -28.53 14.97 -18.99
C ARG A 389 -29.72 15.15 -19.90
N ALA A 390 -30.24 16.38 -20.02
CA ALA A 390 -31.34 16.71 -20.93
C ALA A 390 -30.98 16.56 -22.42
N CYS A 391 -29.69 16.53 -22.76
CA CYS A 391 -29.20 16.35 -24.13
C CYS A 391 -28.96 14.87 -24.50
N PHE A 392 -29.09 13.94 -23.56
CA PHE A 392 -28.96 12.51 -23.85
C PHE A 392 -30.10 11.97 -24.71
N LYS A 393 -29.81 10.98 -25.55
CA LYS A 393 -30.83 10.18 -26.23
C LYS A 393 -31.76 9.48 -25.24
N ASP A 394 -31.23 9.03 -24.10
CA ASP A 394 -32.01 8.53 -22.96
C ASP A 394 -31.64 9.26 -21.65
N PRO A 395 -32.35 10.36 -21.32
CA PRO A 395 -32.11 11.13 -20.09
C PRO A 395 -32.37 10.35 -18.80
N ALA A 396 -33.09 9.23 -18.87
CA ALA A 396 -33.41 8.39 -17.72
C ALA A 396 -32.29 7.39 -17.38
N CYS A 397 -31.22 7.32 -18.18
CA CYS A 397 -30.06 6.48 -17.91
C CYS A 397 -29.48 6.79 -16.51
N PRO A 398 -29.48 5.84 -15.56
CA PRO A 398 -29.17 6.15 -14.17
C PRO A 398 -27.70 6.54 -13.95
N ASP A 399 -26.77 5.81 -14.56
CA ASP A 399 -25.32 6.07 -14.44
C ASP A 399 -24.67 5.98 -15.84
N PRO A 400 -24.67 7.09 -16.60
CA PRO A 400 -24.06 7.15 -17.93
C PRO A 400 -22.55 6.92 -17.91
N PHE A 401 -21.87 7.35 -16.84
CA PHE A 401 -20.42 7.22 -16.73
C PHE A 401 -20.00 5.77 -16.46
N GLU A 402 -20.64 5.09 -15.50
CA GLU A 402 -20.42 3.66 -15.24
C GLU A 402 -20.63 2.83 -16.51
N ARG A 403 -21.63 3.17 -17.33
CA ARG A 403 -21.91 2.47 -18.58
C ARG A 403 -20.71 2.49 -19.54
N CYS A 404 -19.99 3.61 -19.62
CA CYS A 404 -18.74 3.71 -20.38
C CYS A 404 -17.62 2.89 -19.72
N VAL A 405 -17.42 3.04 -18.41
CA VAL A 405 -16.36 2.33 -17.67
C VAL A 405 -16.50 0.81 -17.80
N ARG A 406 -17.73 0.29 -17.73
CA ARG A 406 -18.04 -1.12 -17.95
C ARG A 406 -17.70 -1.56 -19.38
N ALA A 407 -18.05 -0.76 -20.38
CA ALA A 407 -17.73 -1.06 -21.77
C ALA A 407 -16.21 -1.11 -22.02
N PHE A 408 -15.43 -0.23 -21.37
CA PHE A 408 -13.97 -0.30 -21.40
C PHE A 408 -13.47 -1.62 -20.84
N ARG A 409 -13.88 -2.00 -19.61
CA ARG A 409 -13.50 -3.29 -19.01
C ARG A 409 -13.88 -4.48 -19.89
N GLU A 410 -15.09 -4.51 -20.43
CA GLU A 410 -15.55 -5.59 -21.32
C GLU A 410 -14.70 -5.70 -22.59
N GLY A 411 -14.32 -4.58 -23.20
CA GLY A 411 -13.48 -4.56 -24.40
C GLY A 411 -12.02 -4.90 -24.11
N ILE A 412 -11.45 -4.32 -23.05
CA ILE A 412 -10.08 -4.59 -22.57
C ILE A 412 -9.92 -6.07 -22.23
N GLY A 413 -10.93 -6.65 -21.57
CA GLY A 413 -10.96 -8.02 -21.10
C GLY A 413 -10.56 -8.19 -19.63
N GLU A 414 -10.88 -9.36 -19.07
CA GLU A 414 -10.66 -9.70 -17.66
C GLU A 414 -9.20 -10.07 -17.31
N ASP A 415 -8.33 -10.20 -18.30
CA ASP A 415 -6.92 -10.62 -18.19
C ASP A 415 -5.91 -9.50 -18.49
N ARG A 416 -6.38 -8.27 -18.76
CA ARG A 416 -5.53 -7.10 -19.02
C ARG A 416 -5.68 -6.04 -17.94
N VAL A 417 -4.60 -5.33 -17.65
CA VAL A 417 -4.58 -4.29 -16.62
C VAL A 417 -5.30 -3.05 -17.12
N PHE A 418 -6.23 -2.53 -16.32
CA PHE A 418 -6.92 -1.26 -16.58
C PHE A 418 -6.56 -0.25 -15.49
N LEU A 419 -5.89 0.84 -15.88
CA LEU A 419 -5.72 2.04 -15.08
C LEU A 419 -6.78 3.10 -15.42
N ALA A 420 -7.52 3.54 -14.43
CA ALA A 420 -8.39 4.72 -14.50
C ALA A 420 -7.55 5.99 -14.22
N CYS A 421 -7.24 6.77 -15.26
CA CYS A 421 -6.47 7.99 -15.11
C CYS A 421 -7.35 9.12 -14.58
N GLN A 422 -6.96 9.69 -13.44
CA GLN A 422 -7.77 10.58 -12.60
C GLN A 422 -9.03 9.90 -12.07
N GLY A 423 -8.98 8.58 -11.89
CA GLY A 423 -10.03 7.84 -11.22
C GLY A 423 -10.07 8.16 -9.72
N HIS A 424 -11.25 8.00 -9.13
CA HIS A 424 -11.50 8.25 -7.72
C HIS A 424 -12.11 7.01 -7.06
N PHE A 425 -11.69 6.70 -5.84
CA PHE A 425 -12.17 5.53 -5.09
C PHE A 425 -13.67 5.58 -4.76
N THR A 426 -14.33 6.74 -4.90
CA THR A 426 -15.78 6.87 -4.72
C THR A 426 -16.58 6.61 -5.99
N GLY A 427 -15.93 6.60 -7.17
CA GLY A 427 -16.58 6.46 -8.47
C GLY A 427 -16.72 5.00 -8.91
N PRO A 428 -17.51 4.74 -9.98
CA PRO A 428 -17.72 3.39 -10.49
C PRO A 428 -16.42 2.71 -10.92
N GLU A 429 -15.38 3.44 -11.34
CA GLU A 429 -14.08 2.88 -11.68
C GLU A 429 -13.46 2.00 -10.59
N ALA A 430 -13.76 2.23 -9.31
CA ALA A 430 -13.31 1.38 -8.21
C ALA A 430 -13.78 -0.09 -8.33
N ALA A 431 -14.87 -0.34 -9.06
CA ALA A 431 -15.40 -1.68 -9.31
C ALA A 431 -14.86 -2.37 -10.58
N TYR A 432 -14.13 -1.64 -11.43
CA TYR A 432 -13.74 -2.11 -12.76
C TYR A 432 -12.25 -1.97 -13.07
N ALA A 433 -11.57 -0.96 -12.54
CA ALA A 433 -10.15 -0.72 -12.77
C ALA A 433 -9.28 -1.51 -11.77
N ASP A 434 -8.06 -1.84 -12.18
CA ASP A 434 -7.06 -2.50 -11.34
C ASP A 434 -6.10 -1.49 -10.71
N ALA A 435 -6.00 -0.31 -11.34
CA ALA A 435 -5.22 0.81 -10.88
C ALA A 435 -5.97 2.12 -11.07
N SER A 436 -5.63 3.14 -10.27
CA SER A 436 -6.20 4.47 -10.41
C SER A 436 -5.14 5.54 -10.22
N ARG A 437 -5.03 6.48 -11.15
CA ARG A 437 -4.19 7.67 -10.97
C ARG A 437 -4.82 8.57 -9.91
N THR A 438 -4.18 8.60 -8.75
CA THR A 438 -4.53 9.40 -7.59
C THR A 438 -3.72 10.70 -7.53
N GLY A 439 -2.55 10.72 -8.18
CA GLY A 439 -1.72 11.91 -8.37
C GLY A 439 -2.27 12.88 -9.43
N ALA A 440 -1.81 14.13 -9.39
CA ALA A 440 -1.89 15.01 -10.56
C ALA A 440 -0.66 14.80 -11.45
N ASP A 441 -0.71 15.29 -12.68
CA ASP A 441 0.45 15.27 -13.57
C ASP A 441 1.69 15.90 -12.88
N ILE A 442 2.79 15.14 -12.85
CA ILE A 442 4.04 15.52 -12.22
C ILE A 442 4.76 16.63 -12.99
N VAL A 443 4.39 16.83 -14.26
CA VAL A 443 4.92 17.85 -15.17
C VAL A 443 3.81 18.52 -15.96
N HIS A 444 4.09 19.70 -16.49
CA HIS A 444 3.25 20.35 -17.50
C HIS A 444 3.97 20.31 -18.86
N PRO A 445 3.24 20.41 -19.99
CA PRO A 445 3.84 20.43 -21.32
C PRO A 445 5.03 21.39 -21.40
N ASN A 446 6.18 20.86 -21.83
CA ASN A 446 7.44 21.59 -22.00
C ASN A 446 8.01 22.22 -20.70
N GLN A 447 7.66 21.70 -19.52
CA GLN A 447 8.21 22.16 -18.25
C GLN A 447 8.72 20.99 -17.40
N PRO A 448 9.92 21.09 -16.80
CA PRO A 448 10.38 20.10 -15.84
C PRO A 448 9.52 20.13 -14.56
N PRO A 449 9.52 19.05 -13.77
CA PRO A 449 8.84 19.03 -12.48
C PRO A 449 9.50 20.02 -11.53
N LYS A 450 8.68 20.70 -10.72
CA LYS A 450 9.12 21.66 -9.71
C LYS A 450 8.70 21.17 -8.32
N TRP A 451 9.23 21.80 -7.28
CA TRP A 451 8.88 21.46 -5.90
C TRP A 451 7.36 21.37 -5.64
N PRO A 452 6.51 22.29 -6.13
CA PRO A 452 5.05 22.16 -5.95
C PRO A 452 4.46 20.90 -6.57
N ASN A 453 5.02 20.39 -7.67
CA ASN A 453 4.58 19.13 -8.27
C ASN A 453 4.90 17.95 -7.37
N LEU A 454 6.13 17.88 -6.82
CA LEU A 454 6.54 16.82 -5.88
C LEU A 454 5.71 16.86 -4.59
N LEU A 455 5.48 18.06 -4.04
CA LEU A 455 4.66 18.25 -2.86
C LEU A 455 3.21 17.79 -3.09
N ASN A 456 2.66 18.10 -4.28
CA ASN A 456 1.31 17.66 -4.64
C ASN A 456 1.24 16.15 -4.86
N GLN A 457 2.25 15.52 -5.48
CA GLN A 457 2.33 14.06 -5.63
C GLN A 457 2.32 13.36 -4.25
N ALA A 458 3.13 13.84 -3.30
CA ALA A 458 3.16 13.32 -1.94
C ALA A 458 1.83 13.52 -1.20
N ARG A 459 1.20 14.69 -1.35
CA ARG A 459 -0.12 14.99 -0.76
C ARG A 459 -1.20 14.07 -1.30
N CYS A 460 -1.27 13.91 -2.62
CA CYS A 460 -2.22 13.02 -3.27
C CYS A 460 -2.05 11.57 -2.81
N THR A 461 -0.79 11.12 -2.70
CA THR A 461 -0.46 9.81 -2.14
C THR A 461 -1.07 9.65 -0.74
N LEU A 462 -0.74 10.56 0.19
CA LEU A 462 -1.22 10.50 1.58
C LEU A 462 -2.75 10.48 1.68
N ASN A 463 -3.43 11.35 0.93
CA ASN A 463 -4.88 11.47 0.96
C ASN A 463 -5.62 10.17 0.57
N GLN A 464 -4.99 9.33 -0.27
CA GLN A 464 -5.66 8.20 -0.92
C GLN A 464 -5.00 6.85 -0.64
N ILE A 465 -3.88 6.82 0.09
CA ILE A 465 -3.09 5.60 0.30
C ILE A 465 -3.88 4.48 0.99
N PHE A 466 -4.90 4.83 1.78
CA PHE A 466 -5.77 3.88 2.45
C PHE A 466 -6.58 2.98 1.49
N ALA A 467 -6.67 3.32 0.20
CA ALA A 467 -7.26 2.46 -0.83
C ALA A 467 -6.23 1.61 -1.61
N ASN A 468 -4.94 1.93 -1.50
CA ASN A 468 -3.87 1.27 -2.24
C ASN A 468 -3.73 -0.20 -1.86
N ASN A 469 -3.60 -1.06 -2.86
CA ASN A 469 -3.41 -2.51 -2.70
C ASN A 469 -4.56 -3.19 -1.91
N ILE A 470 -5.72 -2.53 -1.85
CA ILE A 470 -6.98 -3.02 -1.28
C ILE A 470 -8.05 -2.98 -2.36
N VAL A 471 -8.37 -1.79 -2.90
CA VAL A 471 -9.37 -1.61 -3.96
C VAL A 471 -8.69 -1.67 -5.34
N PHE A 472 -7.58 -0.96 -5.47
CA PHE A 472 -6.75 -0.88 -6.68
C PHE A 472 -5.30 -0.56 -6.29
N PHE A 473 -4.37 -0.62 -7.23
CA PHE A 473 -3.05 0.02 -7.05
C PHE A 473 -3.16 1.52 -7.33
N ALA A 474 -2.68 2.34 -6.40
CA ALA A 474 -2.59 3.77 -6.62
C ALA A 474 -1.51 4.07 -7.66
N ASP A 475 -1.76 5.05 -8.52
CA ASP A 475 -0.77 5.65 -9.41
C ASP A 475 -0.54 7.11 -8.99
N PRO A 476 0.64 7.45 -8.44
CA PRO A 476 0.99 8.83 -8.05
C PRO A 476 1.41 9.70 -9.25
N ASP A 477 1.20 9.22 -10.48
CA ASP A 477 1.92 9.64 -11.68
C ASP A 477 3.41 9.23 -11.63
N THR A 478 4.19 9.61 -12.64
CA THR A 478 5.52 9.03 -12.84
C THR A 478 6.58 9.51 -11.84
N LEU A 479 7.60 8.66 -11.67
CA LEU A 479 8.85 9.02 -11.02
C LEU A 479 9.77 9.69 -12.04
N MET A 480 10.15 10.92 -11.70
CA MET A 480 11.03 11.79 -12.47
C MET A 480 12.29 12.10 -11.64
N VAL A 481 13.47 11.69 -12.11
CA VAL A 481 14.74 11.77 -11.35
C VAL A 481 15.88 12.48 -12.10
N GLY A 482 15.63 12.98 -13.31
CA GLY A 482 16.60 13.72 -14.11
C GLY A 482 17.18 14.97 -13.43
N ASP A 483 18.20 15.56 -14.06
CA ASP A 483 19.00 16.64 -13.47
C ASP A 483 18.28 18.00 -13.34
N TYR A 484 17.04 18.09 -13.81
CA TYR A 484 16.14 19.20 -13.49
C TYR A 484 15.73 19.23 -12.00
N LEU A 485 15.93 18.13 -11.25
CA LEU A 485 15.82 18.09 -9.79
C LEU A 485 17.19 17.99 -9.13
N GLY A 486 17.37 18.64 -7.97
CA GLY A 486 18.49 18.35 -7.08
C GLY A 486 18.43 16.90 -6.57
N ILE A 487 19.57 16.33 -6.16
CA ILE A 487 19.64 14.92 -5.73
C ILE A 487 18.72 14.63 -4.53
N GLU A 488 18.58 15.57 -3.58
CA GLU A 488 17.70 15.40 -2.42
C GLU A 488 16.22 15.32 -2.81
N GLN A 489 15.80 16.13 -3.78
CA GLN A 489 14.43 16.07 -4.32
C GLN A 489 14.18 14.79 -5.11
N ALA A 490 15.16 14.30 -5.87
CA ALA A 490 15.04 13.03 -6.59
C ALA A 490 14.97 11.82 -5.63
N ARG A 491 15.72 11.84 -4.52
CA ARG A 491 15.61 10.84 -3.43
C ARG A 491 14.23 10.90 -2.76
N LEU A 492 13.73 12.10 -2.51
CA LEU A 492 12.39 12.33 -1.97
C LEU A 492 11.33 11.75 -2.92
N ALA A 493 11.39 12.09 -4.20
CA ALA A 493 10.45 11.57 -5.21
C ALA A 493 10.51 10.03 -5.29
N ALA A 494 11.71 9.44 -5.31
CA ALA A 494 11.86 7.98 -5.32
C ALA A 494 11.25 7.32 -4.08
N THR A 495 11.38 7.94 -2.90
CA THR A 495 10.79 7.42 -1.66
C THR A 495 9.27 7.59 -1.64
N VAL A 496 8.74 8.73 -2.09
CA VAL A 496 7.29 8.97 -2.20
C VAL A 496 6.63 7.94 -3.12
N VAL A 497 7.22 7.67 -4.29
CA VAL A 497 6.64 6.75 -5.27
C VAL A 497 6.79 5.29 -4.82
N ALA A 498 7.98 4.85 -4.40
CA ALA A 498 8.23 3.42 -4.24
C ALA A 498 7.93 2.86 -2.84
N LEU A 499 8.10 3.64 -1.76
CA LEU A 499 7.95 3.13 -0.38
C LEU A 499 6.52 2.64 -0.05
N PRO A 500 5.45 3.32 -0.51
CA PRO A 500 4.07 2.91 -0.20
C PRO A 500 3.56 1.67 -0.96
N GLY A 501 4.35 1.11 -1.88
CA GLY A 501 3.93 -0.02 -2.74
C GLY A 501 2.83 0.35 -3.72
N GLN A 502 2.89 1.56 -4.26
CA GLN A 502 2.04 2.04 -5.34
C GLN A 502 2.72 1.82 -6.69
N MET A 503 2.05 2.12 -7.80
CA MET A 503 2.63 1.98 -9.13
C MET A 503 3.90 2.80 -9.30
N MET A 504 4.84 2.27 -10.08
CA MET A 504 6.10 2.95 -10.41
C MET A 504 6.26 2.96 -11.92
N PHE A 505 5.95 4.09 -12.53
CA PHE A 505 6.31 4.35 -13.92
C PHE A 505 7.38 5.43 -13.97
N SER A 506 8.44 5.23 -14.74
CA SER A 506 9.39 6.30 -15.05
C SER A 506 8.88 7.14 -16.22
N GLY A 507 9.09 8.45 -16.16
CA GLY A 507 8.77 9.37 -17.25
C GLY A 507 10.00 10.04 -17.88
N ASP A 508 11.20 9.74 -17.38
CA ASP A 508 12.45 10.36 -17.83
C ASP A 508 12.84 9.92 -19.24
N LYS A 509 13.66 10.75 -19.90
CA LYS A 509 14.42 10.32 -21.07
C LYS A 509 15.60 9.47 -20.62
N LEU A 510 15.45 8.15 -20.68
CA LEU A 510 16.37 7.22 -20.02
C LEU A 510 17.76 7.26 -20.64
N ALA A 511 17.86 7.47 -21.95
CA ALA A 511 19.14 7.58 -22.66
C ALA A 511 20.02 8.75 -22.15
N GLU A 512 19.43 9.76 -21.50
CA GLU A 512 20.13 10.94 -20.99
C GLU A 512 20.38 10.88 -19.47
N LEU A 513 19.88 9.85 -18.79
CA LEU A 513 20.07 9.71 -17.34
C LEU A 513 21.52 9.34 -17.01
N LYS A 514 22.11 10.13 -16.11
CA LYS A 514 23.39 9.77 -15.48
C LYS A 514 23.25 8.50 -14.63
N PRO A 515 24.34 7.72 -14.42
CA PRO A 515 24.29 6.46 -13.67
C PRO A 515 23.68 6.59 -12.28
N GLU A 516 23.97 7.67 -11.55
CA GLU A 516 23.43 7.93 -10.22
C GLU A 516 21.92 8.21 -10.22
N ARG A 517 21.37 8.76 -11.30
CA ARG A 517 19.93 8.98 -11.47
C ARG A 517 19.23 7.68 -11.88
N MET A 518 19.82 6.95 -12.84
CA MET A 518 19.35 5.61 -13.21
C MET A 518 19.30 4.68 -12.00
N ARG A 519 20.26 4.80 -11.08
CA ARG A 519 20.28 4.02 -9.84
C ARG A 519 19.07 4.27 -8.95
N LEU A 520 18.51 5.47 -8.91
CA LEU A 520 17.29 5.77 -8.14
C LEU A 520 16.09 4.98 -8.69
N LEU A 521 15.94 4.89 -10.02
CA LEU A 521 14.91 4.07 -10.65
C LEU A 521 15.09 2.59 -10.34
N GLN A 522 16.33 2.09 -10.40
CA GLN A 522 16.67 0.70 -10.05
C GLN A 522 16.38 0.37 -8.57
N GLN A 523 16.61 1.31 -7.66
CA GLN A 523 16.35 1.12 -6.23
C GLN A 523 14.86 1.22 -5.86
N ALA A 524 14.03 1.73 -6.77
CA ALA A 524 12.58 1.74 -6.68
C ALA A 524 11.93 0.49 -7.34
N LEU A 525 12.73 -0.42 -7.89
CA LEU A 525 12.26 -1.61 -8.64
C LEU A 525 12.81 -2.93 -8.08
N PRO A 526 11.99 -3.99 -8.03
CA PRO A 526 10.55 -3.99 -8.26
C PRO A 526 9.81 -3.29 -7.10
N VAL A 527 8.58 -2.83 -7.34
CA VAL A 527 7.76 -2.29 -6.26
C VAL A 527 7.50 -3.38 -5.21
N CYS A 528 7.70 -3.06 -3.94
CA CYS A 528 7.43 -3.98 -2.85
C CYS A 528 5.90 -4.11 -2.60
N ASP A 529 5.42 -5.32 -2.31
CA ASP A 529 4.02 -5.56 -1.93
C ASP A 529 3.74 -4.98 -0.54
N VAL A 530 3.33 -3.71 -0.53
CA VAL A 530 3.05 -2.91 0.67
C VAL A 530 1.55 -2.59 0.71
N ARG A 531 0.97 -2.63 1.89
CA ARG A 531 -0.40 -2.19 2.17
C ARG A 531 -0.40 -1.07 3.21
N PRO A 532 -1.39 -0.17 3.20
CA PRO A 532 -1.63 0.70 4.33
C PRO A 532 -2.00 -0.13 5.56
N LEU A 533 -1.45 0.23 6.72
CA LEU A 533 -1.96 -0.25 8.01
C LEU A 533 -3.04 0.70 8.55
N ASP A 534 -3.05 1.96 8.11
CA ASP A 534 -4.08 2.94 8.41
C ASP A 534 -5.21 2.88 7.38
N LEU A 535 -6.38 2.35 7.76
CA LEU A 535 -7.53 2.16 6.86
C LEU A 535 -8.51 3.34 6.92
N PHE A 536 -7.97 4.55 6.92
CA PHE A 536 -8.68 5.82 6.95
C PHE A 536 -7.87 6.89 6.21
N PRO A 537 -8.51 7.94 5.66
CA PRO A 537 -7.81 8.97 4.90
C PRO A 537 -6.90 9.84 5.78
N VAL A 538 -5.80 10.32 5.19
CA VAL A 538 -4.81 11.19 5.84
C VAL A 538 -4.73 12.50 5.06
N PHE A 539 -5.06 13.63 5.69
CA PHE A 539 -5.13 14.94 5.01
C PHE A 539 -3.97 15.90 5.33
N ASP A 540 -3.05 15.46 6.17
CA ASP A 540 -1.86 16.22 6.58
C ASP A 540 -0.61 15.75 5.82
N MET A 541 0.34 16.66 5.62
CA MET A 541 1.68 16.31 5.09
C MET A 541 2.52 15.63 6.19
N LEU A 542 2.30 14.34 6.39
CA LEU A 542 2.97 13.57 7.45
C LEU A 542 4.50 13.52 7.20
N PRO A 543 5.34 13.93 8.17
CA PRO A 543 6.79 13.96 8.02
C PRO A 543 7.47 12.59 8.25
N VAL A 544 6.75 11.61 8.81
CA VAL A 544 7.30 10.28 9.12
C VAL A 544 6.47 9.21 8.46
N TRP A 545 7.06 8.38 7.59
CA TRP A 545 6.37 7.21 7.03
C TRP A 545 7.13 5.95 7.44
N ALA A 546 6.42 4.99 8.04
CA ALA A 546 7.00 3.78 8.60
C ALA A 546 6.49 2.55 7.85
N LEU A 547 7.39 1.91 7.09
CA LEU A 547 7.15 0.61 6.47
C LEU A 547 7.63 -0.49 7.39
N HIS A 548 6.69 -1.26 7.93
CA HIS A 548 6.96 -2.46 8.70
C HIS A 548 7.24 -3.62 7.76
N VAL A 549 8.40 -4.25 7.90
CA VAL A 549 8.84 -5.36 7.07
C VAL A 549 8.90 -6.63 7.90
N ARG A 550 8.13 -7.63 7.49
CA ARG A 550 8.17 -8.97 8.07
C ARG A 550 8.52 -10.01 7.01
N ARG A 551 9.55 -10.81 7.31
CA ARG A 551 9.94 -12.00 6.55
C ARG A 551 10.07 -13.18 7.51
N PRO A 552 10.04 -14.44 7.03
CA PRO A 552 10.14 -15.60 7.90
C PRO A 552 11.38 -15.65 8.81
N PHE A 553 12.44 -14.92 8.44
CA PHE A 553 13.73 -14.91 9.14
C PHE A 553 14.00 -13.64 9.96
N ALA A 554 13.28 -12.54 9.73
CA ALA A 554 13.53 -11.26 10.41
C ALA A 554 12.37 -10.28 10.29
N GLU A 555 12.32 -9.35 11.23
CA GLU A 555 11.41 -8.20 11.26
C GLU A 555 12.21 -6.91 11.49
N TRP A 556 11.87 -5.86 10.77
CA TRP A 556 12.46 -4.53 10.89
C TRP A 556 11.52 -3.47 10.34
N GLN A 557 11.86 -2.19 10.53
CA GLN A 557 11.13 -1.09 9.89
C GLN A 557 12.03 -0.28 8.97
N VAL A 558 11.45 0.25 7.90
CA VAL A 558 12.05 1.27 7.06
C VAL A 558 11.29 2.58 7.27
N VAL A 559 11.96 3.58 7.85
CA VAL A 559 11.35 4.85 8.27
C VAL A 559 11.88 5.99 7.41
N ALA A 560 10.98 6.66 6.70
CA ALA A 560 11.28 7.88 5.94
C ALA A 560 11.03 9.12 6.81
N LEU A 561 12.02 10.00 6.89
CA LEU A 561 11.92 11.33 7.48
C LEU A 561 11.89 12.37 6.36
N PHE A 562 10.73 12.92 6.07
CA PHE A 562 10.53 13.95 5.05
C PHE A 562 10.66 15.34 5.65
N ASN A 563 11.52 16.15 5.04
CA ASN A 563 11.56 17.58 5.29
C ASN A 563 10.84 18.32 4.16
N TRP A 564 9.60 18.73 4.44
CA TRP A 564 8.77 19.46 3.49
C TRP A 564 9.15 20.95 3.40
N ASP A 565 10.00 21.45 4.29
CA ASP A 565 10.47 22.84 4.30
C ASP A 565 11.75 23.00 3.47
N GLU A 566 12.05 24.23 3.06
CA GLU A 566 13.20 24.56 2.18
C GLU A 566 14.56 24.46 2.89
N LYS A 567 14.59 24.63 4.21
CA LYS A 567 15.84 24.63 4.99
C LYS A 567 16.04 23.29 5.67
N GLU A 568 17.30 22.91 5.86
CA GLU A 568 17.63 21.76 6.69
C GLU A 568 16.99 21.89 8.08
N ALA A 569 16.39 20.79 8.54
CA ALA A 569 15.74 20.71 9.83
C ALA A 569 16.13 19.44 10.56
N LYS A 570 16.11 19.48 11.90
CA LYS A 570 16.32 18.32 12.74
C LYS A 570 15.00 17.57 12.91
N LEU A 571 14.86 16.42 12.26
CA LEU A 571 13.65 15.59 12.27
C LEU A 571 13.93 14.24 12.92
N GLY A 572 12.88 13.57 13.39
CA GLY A 572 13.03 12.33 14.13
C GLY A 572 11.70 11.71 14.51
N PHE A 573 11.77 10.64 15.28
CA PHE A 573 10.63 9.92 15.81
C PHE A 573 10.92 9.33 17.19
N ALA A 574 9.86 9.08 17.95
CA ALA A 574 9.90 8.18 19.10
C ALA A 574 9.65 6.73 18.64
N PHE A 575 10.20 5.73 19.33
CA PHE A 575 10.01 4.34 18.90
C PHE A 575 8.58 3.84 19.16
N ASP A 576 7.92 4.33 20.20
CA ASP A 576 6.52 3.99 20.51
C ASP A 576 5.51 4.55 19.48
N GLU A 577 5.75 5.73 18.89
CA GLU A 577 4.90 6.22 17.78
C GLU A 577 5.06 5.40 16.49
N LEU A 578 6.12 4.61 16.38
CA LEU A 578 6.29 3.58 15.34
C LEU A 578 5.65 2.24 15.73
N GLY A 579 5.09 2.12 16.94
CA GLY A 579 4.58 0.88 17.52
C GLY A 579 5.67 -0.12 17.91
N LEU A 580 6.86 0.38 18.23
CA LEU A 580 7.99 -0.39 18.75
C LEU A 580 8.11 -0.22 20.27
N ASP A 581 8.69 -1.21 20.94
CA ASP A 581 8.97 -1.18 22.38
C ASP A 581 9.99 -0.07 22.71
N ALA A 582 9.54 1.00 23.36
CA ALA A 582 10.37 2.16 23.72
C ALA A 582 11.48 1.84 24.75
N ALA A 583 11.39 0.70 25.45
CA ALA A 583 12.40 0.25 26.40
C ALA A 583 13.53 -0.56 25.74
N ALA A 584 13.37 -0.99 24.48
CA ALA A 584 14.39 -1.70 23.74
C ALA A 584 15.38 -0.76 23.04
N ASP A 585 16.57 -1.30 22.75
CA ASP A 585 17.59 -0.64 21.93
C ASP A 585 17.42 -1.03 20.46
N TYR A 586 17.61 -0.08 19.55
CA TYR A 586 17.47 -0.26 18.11
C TYR A 586 18.70 0.23 17.36
N ALA A 587 19.25 -0.62 16.50
CA ALA A 587 20.28 -0.25 15.54
C ALA A 587 19.65 0.47 14.35
N VAL A 588 20.17 1.65 14.01
CA VAL A 588 19.63 2.51 12.95
C VAL A 588 20.66 2.69 11.83
N TYR A 589 20.26 2.46 10.58
CA TYR A 589 21.10 2.63 9.40
C TYR A 589 20.43 3.55 8.37
N GLU A 590 21.15 4.54 7.82
CA GLU A 590 20.62 5.48 6.84
C GLU A 590 21.07 5.14 5.42
N PHE A 591 20.08 4.95 4.53
CA PHE A 591 20.24 4.40 3.19
C PHE A 591 20.92 5.35 2.20
N TRP A 592 20.53 6.62 2.15
CA TRP A 592 20.94 7.53 1.07
C TRP A 592 22.39 8.00 1.20
N THR A 593 22.86 8.17 2.42
CA THR A 593 24.25 8.51 2.76
C THR A 593 25.09 7.27 3.05
N GLY A 594 24.46 6.11 3.25
CA GLY A 594 25.14 4.85 3.51
C GLY A 594 25.83 4.82 4.87
N THR A 595 25.22 5.41 5.90
CA THR A 595 25.84 5.60 7.20
C THR A 595 25.11 4.90 8.34
N TYR A 596 25.85 4.21 9.19
CA TYR A 596 25.32 3.67 10.43
C TYR A 596 25.15 4.76 11.48
N GLN A 597 23.95 4.86 12.03
CA GLN A 597 23.58 5.90 13.00
C GLN A 597 23.78 5.43 14.44
N GLY A 598 24.10 4.15 14.68
CA GLY A 598 24.32 3.61 16.03
C GLY A 598 23.06 3.00 16.66
N GLU A 599 23.22 2.50 17.88
CA GLU A 599 22.11 1.96 18.69
C GLU A 599 21.43 3.12 19.45
N ARG A 600 20.09 3.08 19.53
CA ARG A 600 19.24 4.15 20.05
C ARG A 600 18.10 3.59 20.86
N LYS A 601 17.63 4.38 21.82
CA LYS A 601 16.54 4.02 22.72
C LYS A 601 15.58 5.19 22.85
N THR A 602 14.29 4.89 23.03
CA THR A 602 13.19 5.87 23.19
C THR A 602 12.94 6.76 21.96
N ARG A 603 13.95 7.41 21.39
CA ARG A 603 13.83 8.32 20.24
C ARG A 603 15.08 8.30 19.34
N PHE A 604 14.88 8.73 18.11
CA PHE A 604 15.94 9.03 17.15
C PHE A 604 15.68 10.37 16.46
N ASP A 605 16.73 11.15 16.21
CA ASP A 605 16.67 12.37 15.42
C ASP A 605 17.96 12.59 14.62
N MET A 606 17.84 13.21 13.45
CA MET A 606 18.96 13.57 12.58
C MET A 606 18.66 14.82 11.74
N PRO A 607 19.69 15.51 11.22
CA PRO A 607 19.50 16.55 10.21
C PRO A 607 18.95 15.95 8.91
N VAL A 608 17.92 16.58 8.35
CA VAL A 608 17.32 16.23 7.05
C VAL A 608 17.37 17.47 6.16
N PRO A 609 18.02 17.42 4.98
CA PRO A 609 18.09 18.54 4.06
C PRO A 609 16.71 19.05 3.68
N GLY A 610 16.62 20.35 3.40
CA GLY A 610 15.38 20.96 2.93
C GLY A 610 14.91 20.35 1.61
N HIS A 611 13.60 20.17 1.46
CA HIS A 611 12.97 19.46 0.35
C HIS A 611 13.57 18.05 0.12
N GLY A 612 14.03 17.42 1.19
CA GLY A 612 14.77 16.16 1.16
C GLY A 612 14.16 15.09 2.07
N VAL A 613 14.79 13.91 2.03
CA VAL A 613 14.39 12.74 2.82
C VAL A 613 15.60 12.02 3.39
N ARG A 614 15.44 11.39 4.55
CA ARG A 614 16.35 10.35 5.05
C ARG A 614 15.57 9.06 5.23
N LEU A 615 16.17 7.94 4.84
CA LEU A 615 15.49 6.65 4.81
C LEU A 615 16.26 5.66 5.69
N LEU A 616 15.62 5.21 6.76
CA LEU A 616 16.28 4.58 7.90
C LEU A 616 15.82 3.14 8.07
N ALA A 617 16.73 2.17 8.06
CA ALA A 617 16.42 0.83 8.56
C ALA A 617 16.55 0.82 10.09
N VAL A 618 15.52 0.32 10.76
CA VAL A 618 15.43 0.24 12.23
C VAL A 618 15.28 -1.22 12.61
N HIS A 619 16.32 -1.77 13.23
CA HIS A 619 16.37 -3.14 13.72
C HIS A 619 16.46 -3.15 15.24
N ARG A 620 15.75 -4.07 15.91
CA ARG A 620 16.01 -4.32 17.34
C ARG A 620 17.46 -4.78 17.49
N ALA A 621 18.21 -4.16 18.40
CA ALA A 621 19.61 -4.50 18.63
C ALA A 621 19.73 -5.95 19.13
N GLN A 622 20.76 -6.65 18.66
CA GLN A 622 21.02 -8.06 19.01
C GLN A 622 22.44 -8.24 19.52
N ALA A 623 22.61 -9.21 20.41
CA ALA A 623 23.92 -9.58 20.96
C ALA A 623 24.80 -10.38 19.97
N VAL A 624 24.27 -10.70 18.79
CA VAL A 624 24.96 -11.45 17.73
C VAL A 624 24.97 -10.64 16.43
N PRO A 625 25.90 -10.93 15.50
CA PRO A 625 25.91 -10.32 14.19
C PRO A 625 24.57 -10.49 13.46
N HIS A 626 24.05 -9.40 12.91
CA HIS A 626 22.74 -9.36 12.25
C HIS A 626 22.72 -8.37 11.09
N PHE A 627 21.78 -8.56 10.17
CA PHE A 627 21.59 -7.69 9.01
C PHE A 627 21.11 -6.29 9.43
N LEU A 628 21.61 -5.26 8.73
CA LEU A 628 21.24 -3.85 8.93
C LEU A 628 20.59 -3.21 7.70
N SER A 629 21.15 -3.44 6.51
CA SER A 629 20.67 -2.77 5.29
C SER A 629 21.27 -3.39 4.04
N SER A 630 20.69 -3.05 2.90
CA SER A 630 21.16 -3.39 1.57
C SER A 630 21.03 -2.18 0.67
N ASP A 631 21.99 -1.96 -0.23
CA ASP A 631 21.95 -0.85 -1.20
C ASP A 631 21.11 -1.14 -2.45
N ARG A 632 20.53 -2.34 -2.57
CA ARG A 632 19.82 -2.81 -3.77
C ARG A 632 18.43 -2.19 -3.92
N HIS A 633 17.67 -2.04 -2.84
CA HIS A 633 16.31 -1.53 -2.89
C HIS A 633 16.01 -0.60 -1.71
N ILE A 634 15.14 0.39 -1.89
CA ILE A 634 14.80 1.37 -0.84
C ILE A 634 14.20 0.73 0.42
N THR A 635 13.66 -0.49 0.31
CA THR A 635 13.15 -1.27 1.45
C THR A 635 14.25 -1.97 2.24
N GLN A 636 15.53 -1.72 1.89
CA GLN A 636 16.71 -2.13 2.63
C GLN A 636 16.71 -3.62 2.99
N GLY A 637 16.64 -4.50 1.99
CA GLY A 637 16.54 -5.95 2.16
C GLY A 637 15.13 -6.51 1.97
N GLY A 638 14.09 -5.68 1.96
CA GLY A 638 12.70 -6.15 1.90
C GLY A 638 12.36 -6.91 0.61
N VAL A 639 13.09 -6.70 -0.48
CA VAL A 639 12.81 -7.28 -1.80
C VAL A 639 13.80 -8.38 -2.17
N GLU A 640 15.07 -8.14 -1.87
CA GLU A 640 16.22 -8.91 -2.34
C GLU A 640 16.71 -9.95 -1.32
N LEU A 641 16.53 -9.75 -0.01
CA LEU A 641 16.99 -10.70 1.00
C LEU A 641 15.95 -11.82 1.14
N ALA A 642 16.33 -13.05 0.79
CA ALA A 642 15.43 -14.21 0.72
C ALA A 642 15.50 -15.10 1.97
N SER A 643 16.66 -15.18 2.62
CA SER A 643 16.85 -15.96 3.84
C SER A 643 17.99 -15.41 4.68
N LEU A 644 17.92 -15.64 5.99
CA LEU A 644 19.00 -15.35 6.93
C LEU A 644 18.89 -16.29 8.15
N ALA A 645 20.01 -16.83 8.63
CA ALA A 645 20.05 -17.68 9.80
C ALA A 645 21.40 -17.56 10.53
N TRP A 646 21.35 -17.37 11.84
CA TRP A 646 22.51 -17.37 12.72
C TRP A 646 22.74 -18.77 13.32
N ASP A 647 23.94 -19.31 13.15
CA ASP A 647 24.44 -20.53 13.79
C ASP A 647 25.40 -20.16 14.91
N GLY A 648 24.91 -20.23 16.16
CA GLY A 648 25.69 -19.90 17.34
C GLY A 648 26.79 -20.90 17.69
N ALA A 649 26.72 -22.15 17.21
CA ALA A 649 27.77 -23.14 17.44
C ALA A 649 28.99 -22.86 16.54
N ARG A 650 28.75 -22.34 15.33
CA ARG A 650 29.79 -22.02 14.36
C ARG A 650 30.17 -20.53 14.31
N ASN A 651 29.47 -19.69 15.07
CA ASN A 651 29.53 -18.22 14.95
C ASN A 651 29.41 -17.79 13.49
N ALA A 652 28.39 -18.29 12.78
CA ALA A 652 28.21 -18.06 11.36
C ALA A 652 26.82 -17.51 11.05
N LEU A 653 26.74 -16.56 10.13
CA LEU A 653 25.50 -16.03 9.58
C LEU A 653 25.40 -16.45 8.11
N ALA A 654 24.42 -17.27 7.76
CA ALA A 654 24.19 -17.72 6.40
C ALA A 654 22.88 -17.12 5.85
N GLY A 655 22.84 -16.82 4.56
CA GLY A 655 21.65 -16.27 3.94
C GLY A 655 21.68 -16.35 2.41
N THR A 656 20.61 -15.87 1.79
CA THR A 656 20.46 -15.83 0.34
C THR A 656 19.97 -14.45 -0.08
N VAL A 657 20.60 -13.87 -1.12
CA VAL A 657 20.16 -12.61 -1.74
C VAL A 657 19.86 -12.81 -3.22
N LYS A 658 18.82 -12.16 -3.72
CA LYS A 658 18.49 -12.08 -5.15
C LYS A 658 19.44 -11.10 -5.82
N ALA A 659 20.46 -11.62 -6.50
CA ALA A 659 21.37 -10.81 -7.29
C ALA A 659 20.74 -10.42 -8.63
N VAL A 660 21.13 -9.26 -9.15
CA VAL A 660 20.80 -8.82 -10.51
C VAL A 660 22.05 -8.94 -11.36
N LYS A 661 21.92 -9.53 -12.55
CA LYS A 661 23.02 -9.73 -13.49
C LYS A 661 23.86 -8.47 -13.66
N ASP A 662 25.17 -8.61 -13.48
CA ASP A 662 26.19 -7.58 -13.68
C ASP A 662 26.01 -6.32 -12.81
N HIS A 663 25.15 -6.37 -11.79
CA HIS A 663 24.91 -5.29 -10.84
C HIS A 663 25.29 -5.73 -9.41
N PRO A 664 26.30 -5.11 -8.79
CA PRO A 664 26.68 -5.48 -7.44
C PRO A 664 25.59 -5.08 -6.43
N VAL A 665 25.44 -5.90 -5.40
CA VAL A 665 24.65 -5.60 -4.19
C VAL A 665 25.60 -5.55 -2.99
N THR A 666 25.47 -4.53 -2.16
CA THR A 666 26.19 -4.41 -0.90
C THR A 666 25.24 -4.63 0.25
N LEU A 667 25.40 -5.75 0.95
CA LEU A 667 24.72 -6.07 2.20
C LEU A 667 25.53 -5.54 3.38
N ARG A 668 24.88 -5.03 4.41
CA ARG A 668 25.53 -4.51 5.61
C ARG A 668 25.03 -5.21 6.85
N PHE A 669 25.96 -5.56 7.72
CA PHE A 669 25.72 -6.31 8.94
C PHE A 669 26.31 -5.59 10.13
N ARG A 670 25.59 -5.57 11.25
CA ARG A 670 26.10 -5.12 12.54
C ARG A 670 27.00 -6.22 13.11
N ALA A 671 28.18 -5.84 13.56
CA ALA A 671 29.10 -6.67 14.34
C ALA A 671 29.14 -6.14 15.79
N PRO A 672 28.33 -6.69 16.72
CA PRO A 672 28.34 -6.26 18.11
C PRO A 672 29.72 -6.34 18.76
N GLN A 673 29.92 -5.66 19.89
CA GLN A 673 31.20 -5.67 20.60
C GLN A 673 31.65 -7.11 20.88
N GLY A 674 32.92 -7.41 20.58
CA GLY A 674 33.50 -8.73 20.71
C GLY A 674 33.44 -9.58 19.43
N PHE A 675 32.67 -9.19 18.42
CA PHE A 675 32.68 -9.88 17.13
C PHE A 675 33.57 -9.20 16.09
N GLY A 676 34.33 -10.00 15.34
CA GLY A 676 35.07 -9.57 14.15
C GLY A 676 34.83 -10.54 13.00
N LEU A 677 34.74 -10.03 11.76
CA LEU A 677 34.56 -10.90 10.60
C LEU A 677 35.80 -11.79 10.41
N ALA A 678 35.59 -13.11 10.36
CA ALA A 678 36.61 -14.10 10.07
C ALA A 678 36.77 -14.30 8.56
N SER A 679 35.65 -14.50 7.87
CA SER A 679 35.57 -14.70 6.42
C SER A 679 34.18 -14.38 5.90
N ALA A 680 34.10 -14.01 4.62
CA ALA A 680 32.87 -13.92 3.85
C ALA A 680 33.02 -14.79 2.60
N GLN A 681 32.04 -15.65 2.36
CA GLN A 681 32.02 -16.58 1.23
C GLN A 681 30.66 -16.48 0.54
N ALA A 682 30.65 -16.70 -0.77
CA ALA A 682 29.44 -16.82 -1.57
C ALA A 682 29.56 -18.06 -2.48
N GLY A 683 28.46 -18.45 -3.13
CA GLY A 683 28.46 -19.57 -4.07
C GLY A 683 29.48 -19.45 -5.22
N ASP A 684 29.74 -20.57 -5.89
CA ASP A 684 30.70 -20.63 -7.00
C ASP A 684 30.36 -19.62 -8.12
N GLY A 685 31.39 -18.96 -8.65
CA GLY A 685 31.24 -17.95 -9.70
C GLY A 685 30.71 -16.59 -9.22
N ILE A 686 30.53 -16.39 -7.91
CA ILE A 686 30.13 -15.11 -7.32
C ILE A 686 31.36 -14.37 -6.78
N THR A 687 31.52 -13.12 -7.18
CA THR A 687 32.52 -12.25 -6.54
C THR A 687 31.99 -11.82 -5.18
N CYS A 688 32.72 -12.15 -4.11
CA CYS A 688 32.39 -11.76 -2.73
C CYS A 688 33.55 -10.96 -2.14
N GLN A 689 33.26 -9.73 -1.71
CA GLN A 689 34.23 -8.84 -1.08
C GLN A 689 33.64 -8.31 0.22
N ALA A 690 34.39 -8.37 1.31
CA ALA A 690 33.97 -7.84 2.59
C ALA A 690 34.92 -6.75 3.09
N ALA A 691 34.36 -5.73 3.74
CA ALA A 691 35.11 -4.63 4.34
C ALA A 691 34.46 -4.20 5.65
N SER A 692 35.28 -3.86 6.64
CA SER A 692 34.81 -3.22 7.88
C SER A 692 34.53 -1.74 7.63
N GLU A 693 33.38 -1.28 8.08
CA GLU A 693 32.96 0.13 8.11
C GLU A 693 32.96 0.65 9.56
N ALA A 694 32.84 1.97 9.73
CA ALA A 694 32.81 2.61 11.04
C ALA A 694 31.63 2.11 11.91
N GLY A 695 31.80 2.15 13.24
CA GLY A 695 30.73 1.78 14.18
C GLY A 695 30.45 0.28 14.28
N GLY A 696 31.41 -0.56 13.89
CA GLY A 696 31.27 -2.02 13.94
C GLY A 696 30.24 -2.53 12.93
N VAL A 697 30.36 -2.06 11.69
CA VAL A 697 29.57 -2.54 10.55
C VAL A 697 30.48 -3.29 9.60
N VAL A 698 29.95 -4.31 8.95
CA VAL A 698 30.63 -5.08 7.91
C VAL A 698 29.81 -4.98 6.63
N ALA A 699 30.41 -4.45 5.58
CA ALA A 699 29.84 -4.43 4.23
C ALA A 699 30.30 -5.67 3.47
N VAL A 700 29.37 -6.34 2.81
CA VAL A 700 29.59 -7.52 1.98
C VAL A 700 29.03 -7.25 0.60
N LYS A 701 29.92 -7.04 -0.36
CA LYS A 701 29.60 -6.78 -1.76
C LYS A 701 29.60 -8.09 -2.54
N LEU A 702 28.48 -8.37 -3.18
CA LEU A 702 28.25 -9.56 -4.01
C LEU A 702 27.99 -9.12 -5.45
N LEU A 703 28.65 -9.77 -6.41
CA LEU A 703 28.43 -9.55 -7.84
C LEU A 703 28.27 -10.90 -8.55
N SER A 704 27.20 -11.00 -9.33
CA SER A 704 26.85 -12.18 -10.12
C SER A 704 26.76 -11.82 -11.60
N THR A 705 27.16 -12.73 -12.48
CA THR A 705 27.04 -12.60 -13.94
C THR A 705 25.67 -13.05 -14.48
N ALA A 706 24.77 -13.44 -13.59
CA ALA A 706 23.38 -13.80 -13.87
C ALA A 706 22.45 -13.26 -12.77
N SER A 707 21.19 -13.02 -13.11
CA SER A 707 20.16 -12.74 -12.11
C SER A 707 19.75 -14.07 -11.46
N GLN A 708 20.08 -14.25 -10.19
CA GLN A 708 19.89 -15.52 -9.47
C GLN A 708 19.90 -15.33 -7.96
N ASP A 709 19.43 -16.34 -7.25
CA ASP A 709 19.61 -16.45 -5.80
C ASP A 709 21.07 -16.79 -5.48
N VAL A 710 21.72 -15.93 -4.69
CA VAL A 710 23.11 -16.05 -4.30
C VAL A 710 23.19 -16.39 -2.81
N PRO A 711 23.57 -17.63 -2.45
CA PRO A 711 23.86 -17.98 -1.07
C PRO A 711 25.19 -17.35 -0.63
N PHE A 712 25.24 -16.91 0.63
CA PHE A 712 26.44 -16.39 1.27
C PHE A 712 26.54 -16.86 2.72
N THR A 713 27.77 -16.93 3.22
CA THR A 713 28.08 -17.27 4.62
C THR A 713 29.14 -16.32 5.15
N LEU A 714 28.86 -15.73 6.32
CA LEU A 714 29.76 -14.89 7.08
C LEU A 714 30.16 -15.62 8.36
N SER A 715 31.44 -15.93 8.51
CA SER A 715 31.98 -16.52 9.74
C SER A 715 32.58 -15.44 10.61
N TRP A 716 32.38 -15.53 11.91
CA TRP A 716 32.77 -14.50 12.88
C TRP A 716 33.70 -15.07 13.95
N LYS A 717 34.72 -14.30 14.32
CA LYS A 717 35.55 -14.55 15.50
C LYS A 717 34.94 -13.81 16.68
N ARG A 718 35.01 -14.42 17.85
CA ARG A 718 34.54 -13.87 19.11
C ARG A 718 35.71 -13.68 20.07
#